data_AF-F7FKA1-F1
#
_entry.id   AF-F7FKA1-F1
#
_cell.length_a   1.000
_cell.length_b   1.000
_cell.length_c   1.000
_cell.angle_alpha   90.00
_cell.angle_beta   90.00
_cell.angle_gamma   90.00
#
_symmetry.space_group_name_H-M   'P 1'
#
loop_
_entity.id
_entity.type
_entity.pdbx_description
1 polymer ?
#
loop_
_entity_poly.entity_id
_entity_poly.type
_entity_poly.pdbx_seq_one_letter_code
_entity_poly.pdbx_strand_id
1 'polypeptide(L)'
;MTDQLQGRRAGRARRGRGASKKLVNSVTGCADEALAGLVACNPDLQMLQGHRVALRSDLESLRGRVALLSGGGSGHEPAHAGFINKGMLTGVIAGAVFTSPAVGSIVAAIRSVAQAGTAGTLLIVKNYTGDRLNFGLAREQARAEGIPVEMVVVGDDSAFASLKKAGRRGLCGTVLIHKVAGALAEAGVGLEEIVRRVSAAAAAMGTLGASLSSCSVPGSKPTFQLPDDEMELGLGIHGEAGVRRMKMATADELVKAMIDHMTDPSNESHVPVRAGSAVVLVVNNLGGLSFLELGIVADAAVRCLEARGVKIARALVGTFMSALEMAGVSLTLLLAEDALLQLIDAETTASAWPRVARVPVTGRPRSRAAPAEEPEGPEPAAAEGAASRRAALVLQRVCATLLGLEEHLNALDRAAGDGDCGTTHSRAAKAIQQWLEERPPPSRPDHLLSALARLLLEKMGGSSGALYGLFLTAAAQPLKTTAGLPAWTAAMDAGLEAMQRYGKAAPGDRTMLDSLWAAGQELRALQSPGANLLQVLSRAVQVSSSREGGGGEGWLVSPGAPCWGLRLQGGGLGVAPLSLCLGFLLREMDSGAFSGPAGLSHPAILWLVLLCVCVGREGRPPGRGRVCRDRDRLPAGLGSRASRGERESGLAQGPEMGGGPQPDWEGSGSQTPTPCLAQPQRVLGSPAAPSGPSSCRAPRLRRKPPRPWKPEPGEPVTSARPDWSSRTQGPWPPPPCSGPSWRPCRARPREPPPVGPLPPHPAPL
;
A
#
# COMPACT_ATOMS: atom_id res chain seq x y z
N MET A 1 -29.85 -22.40 45.55
CA MET A 1 -28.96 -21.26 45.21
C MET A 1 -27.55 -21.83 45.05
N THR A 2 -27.25 -22.42 43.89
CA THR A 2 -25.93 -22.86 43.37
C THR A 2 -26.18 -23.82 42.20
N ASP A 3 -26.73 -23.33 41.08
CA ASP A 3 -26.57 -24.03 39.78
C ASP A 3 -26.93 -23.18 38.55
N GLN A 4 -26.50 -21.91 38.50
CA GLN A 4 -26.69 -21.03 37.33
C GLN A 4 -25.43 -20.27 36.90
N LEU A 5 -24.25 -20.83 37.15
CA LEU A 5 -22.97 -20.21 36.74
C LEU A 5 -22.07 -21.10 35.88
N GLN A 6 -22.60 -22.21 35.32
CA GLN A 6 -21.86 -23.05 34.36
C GLN A 6 -22.35 -22.93 32.90
N GLY A 7 -23.32 -22.07 32.61
CA GLY A 7 -23.85 -21.85 31.25
C GLY A 7 -23.10 -20.84 30.36
N ARG A 8 -22.01 -20.22 30.83
CA ARG A 8 -21.29 -19.14 30.10
C ARG A 8 -19.88 -19.51 29.64
N ARG A 9 -19.62 -20.76 29.28
CA ARG A 9 -18.34 -21.20 28.68
C ARG A 9 -18.45 -22.06 27.42
N ALA A 10 -19.62 -22.11 26.78
CA ALA A 10 -19.77 -22.75 25.47
C ALA A 10 -19.93 -21.65 24.39
N GLY A 11 -18.82 -21.31 23.74
CA GLY A 11 -18.78 -20.28 22.71
C GLY A 11 -17.39 -19.77 22.37
N ARG A 12 -16.32 -20.42 22.86
CA ARG A 12 -14.99 -20.22 22.27
C ARG A 12 -15.00 -20.99 20.96
N ALA A 13 -15.48 -20.35 19.89
CA ALA A 13 -15.34 -20.85 18.53
C ALA A 13 -13.89 -21.33 18.39
N ARG A 14 -13.72 -22.63 18.09
CA ARG A 14 -12.44 -23.17 17.63
C ARG A 14 -11.96 -22.20 16.55
N ARG A 15 -10.95 -21.36 16.85
CA ARG A 15 -10.23 -20.61 15.83
C ARG A 15 -9.58 -21.65 14.95
N GLY A 16 -10.29 -22.08 13.91
CA GLY A 16 -9.80 -23.04 12.95
C GLY A 16 -8.47 -22.53 12.41
N ARG A 17 -7.46 -23.39 12.36
CA ARG A 17 -6.27 -23.16 11.53
C ARG A 17 -6.79 -22.94 10.10
N GLY A 18 -6.89 -21.69 9.65
CA GLY A 18 -7.47 -21.32 8.35
C GLY A 18 -8.45 -20.14 8.35
N ALA A 19 -8.84 -19.56 9.49
CA ALA A 19 -9.61 -18.31 9.50
C ALA A 19 -8.69 -17.09 9.25
N SER A 20 -9.10 -16.19 8.35
CA SER A 20 -8.38 -14.94 8.06
C SER A 20 -8.27 -14.04 9.30
N LYS A 21 -7.15 -13.33 9.44
CA LYS A 21 -6.94 -12.37 10.53
C LYS A 21 -7.75 -11.10 10.25
N LYS A 22 -8.70 -10.78 11.13
CA LYS A 22 -9.58 -9.61 11.01
C LYS A 22 -9.71 -8.92 12.37
N LEU A 23 -9.75 -7.59 12.37
CA LEU A 23 -10.07 -6.79 13.56
C LEU A 23 -11.59 -6.60 13.63
N VAL A 24 -12.30 -7.61 14.14
CA VAL A 24 -13.76 -7.58 14.31
C VAL A 24 -14.13 -8.17 15.67
N ASN A 25 -15.15 -7.63 16.33
CA ASN A 25 -15.64 -8.19 17.59
C ASN A 25 -16.51 -9.44 17.36
N SER A 26 -17.35 -9.40 16.32
CA SER A 26 -18.18 -10.53 15.87
C SER A 26 -18.27 -10.58 14.35
N VAL A 27 -18.40 -11.78 13.79
CA VAL A 27 -18.58 -11.96 12.33
C VAL A 27 -19.92 -11.41 11.87
N THR A 28 -21.00 -11.67 12.62
CA THR A 28 -22.35 -11.27 12.24
C THR A 28 -22.61 -9.77 12.43
N GLY A 29 -21.99 -9.14 13.44
CA GLY A 29 -22.19 -7.72 13.76
C GLY A 29 -21.20 -6.76 13.11
N CYS A 30 -20.18 -7.24 12.40
CA CYS A 30 -19.11 -6.37 11.88
C CYS A 30 -19.61 -5.27 10.93
N ALA A 31 -20.64 -5.54 10.11
CA ALA A 31 -21.24 -4.55 9.23
C ALA A 31 -22.00 -3.45 10.00
N ASP A 32 -22.67 -3.82 11.11
CA ASP A 32 -23.35 -2.86 11.99
C ASP A 32 -22.35 -1.99 12.73
N GLU A 33 -21.31 -2.61 13.30
CA GLU A 33 -20.23 -1.93 14.02
C GLU A 33 -19.46 -0.96 13.10
N ALA A 34 -19.17 -1.37 11.85
CA ALA A 34 -18.49 -0.53 10.88
C ALA A 34 -19.32 0.71 10.50
N LEU A 35 -20.62 0.52 10.21
CA LEU A 35 -21.51 1.63 9.87
C LEU A 35 -21.73 2.57 11.07
N ALA A 36 -21.88 2.02 12.27
CA ALA A 36 -21.96 2.81 13.50
C ALA A 36 -20.69 3.61 13.76
N GLY A 37 -19.51 3.03 13.51
CA GLY A 37 -18.23 3.73 13.60
C GLY A 37 -18.14 4.91 12.62
N LEU A 38 -18.59 4.73 11.38
CA LEU A 38 -18.67 5.83 10.41
C LEU A 38 -19.58 6.95 10.93
N VAL A 39 -20.80 6.64 11.36
CA VAL A 39 -21.74 7.65 11.86
C VAL A 39 -21.19 8.35 13.11
N ALA A 40 -20.55 7.62 14.03
CA ALA A 40 -19.95 8.22 15.22
C ALA A 40 -18.82 9.21 14.90
N CYS A 41 -18.07 8.98 13.82
CA CYS A 41 -16.99 9.87 13.38
C CYS A 41 -17.44 11.00 12.45
N ASN A 42 -18.70 11.01 12.00
CA ASN A 42 -19.24 12.00 11.07
C ASN A 42 -20.56 12.56 11.63
N PRO A 43 -20.53 13.68 12.39
CA PRO A 43 -21.71 14.19 13.10
C PRO A 43 -22.87 14.63 12.20
N ASP A 44 -22.59 14.83 10.91
CA ASP A 44 -23.59 15.16 9.89
C ASP A 44 -24.32 13.92 9.36
N LEU A 45 -24.07 12.73 9.92
CA LEU A 45 -24.74 11.48 9.59
C LEU A 45 -25.55 10.97 10.77
N GLN A 46 -26.61 10.21 10.48
CA GLN A 46 -27.44 9.55 11.48
C GLN A 46 -27.80 8.13 11.06
N MET A 47 -27.90 7.25 12.05
CA MET A 47 -28.42 5.89 11.87
C MET A 47 -29.95 5.91 11.88
N LEU A 48 -30.58 5.25 10.92
CA LEU A 48 -32.02 4.97 10.97
C LEU A 48 -32.28 3.85 11.98
N GLN A 49 -33.06 4.14 13.02
CA GLN A 49 -33.30 3.19 14.10
C GLN A 49 -33.90 1.87 13.59
N GLY A 50 -33.33 0.75 14.05
CA GLY A 50 -33.78 -0.59 13.67
C GLY A 50 -33.31 -1.07 12.29
N HIS A 51 -32.58 -0.24 11.54
CA HIS A 51 -32.11 -0.56 10.20
C HIS A 51 -30.60 -0.30 10.06
N ARG A 52 -29.92 -1.12 9.24
CA ARG A 52 -28.53 -0.87 8.83
C ARG A 52 -28.50 0.18 7.72
N VAL A 53 -28.94 1.39 8.06
CA VAL A 53 -29.08 2.52 7.14
C VAL A 53 -28.48 3.76 7.79
N ALA A 54 -27.62 4.45 7.05
CA ALA A 54 -27.10 5.76 7.42
C ALA A 54 -27.63 6.81 6.44
N LEU A 55 -28.11 7.93 6.98
CA LEU A 55 -28.64 9.07 6.23
C LEU A 55 -27.86 10.34 6.64
N ARG A 56 -27.89 11.38 5.81
CA ARG A 56 -27.52 12.74 6.27
C ARG A 56 -28.43 13.16 7.43
N SER A 57 -27.91 13.94 8.37
CA SER A 57 -28.67 14.42 9.53
C SER A 57 -29.62 15.58 9.20
N ASP A 58 -29.39 16.27 8.09
CA ASP A 58 -30.14 17.44 7.64
C ASP A 58 -31.16 17.11 6.54
N LEU A 59 -31.92 16.01 6.66
CA LEU A 59 -32.85 15.57 5.61
C LEU A 59 -33.86 16.65 5.18
N GLU A 60 -34.29 17.51 6.09
CA GLU A 60 -35.22 18.61 5.81
C GLU A 60 -34.64 19.64 4.83
N SER A 61 -33.31 19.73 4.70
CA SER A 61 -32.63 20.58 3.71
C SER A 61 -32.90 20.14 2.27
N LEU A 62 -33.35 18.89 2.08
CA LEU A 62 -33.67 18.30 0.78
C LEU A 62 -35.12 18.57 0.33
N ARG A 63 -35.90 19.36 1.05
CA ARG A 63 -37.28 19.67 0.66
C ARG A 63 -37.35 20.20 -0.78
N GLY A 64 -38.17 19.58 -1.61
CA GLY A 64 -38.31 19.92 -3.03
C GLY A 64 -37.14 19.50 -3.93
N ARG A 65 -36.13 18.80 -3.40
CA ARG A 65 -35.02 18.21 -4.16
C ARG A 65 -35.15 16.70 -4.25
N VAL A 66 -34.42 16.11 -5.19
CA VAL A 66 -34.33 14.65 -5.34
C VAL A 66 -33.41 14.06 -4.26
N ALA A 67 -33.87 13.03 -3.57
CA ALA A 67 -33.02 12.23 -2.68
C ALA A 67 -32.28 11.13 -3.46
N LEU A 68 -31.04 10.86 -3.08
CA LEU A 68 -30.20 9.85 -3.70
C LEU A 68 -29.87 8.75 -2.70
N LEU A 69 -30.37 7.55 -2.93
CA LEU A 69 -30.09 6.39 -2.10
C LEU A 69 -29.29 5.36 -2.89
N SER A 70 -28.32 4.74 -2.23
CA SER A 70 -27.52 3.64 -2.79
C SER A 70 -27.34 2.56 -1.71
N GLY A 71 -26.71 1.44 -2.07
CA GLY A 71 -26.45 0.37 -1.13
C GLY A 71 -25.89 -0.90 -1.76
N GLY A 72 -25.98 -1.97 -0.98
CA GLY A 72 -25.45 -3.28 -1.33
C GLY A 72 -24.78 -3.93 -0.12
N GLY A 73 -24.06 -5.02 -0.37
CA GLY A 73 -23.25 -5.66 0.68
C GLY A 73 -22.17 -4.75 1.25
N SER A 74 -21.87 -4.91 2.53
CA SER A 74 -20.68 -4.31 3.18
C SER A 74 -19.40 -4.98 2.70
N GLY A 75 -18.25 -4.37 2.99
CA GLY A 75 -16.93 -4.85 2.59
C GLY A 75 -16.34 -4.15 1.37
N HIS A 76 -16.97 -3.06 0.92
CA HIS A 76 -16.51 -2.21 -0.18
C HIS A 76 -16.14 -0.80 0.27
N GLU A 77 -16.03 -0.59 1.59
CA GLU A 77 -15.80 0.72 2.18
C GLU A 77 -14.56 1.40 1.55
N PRO A 78 -14.63 2.72 1.23
CA PRO A 78 -15.67 3.65 1.64
C PRO A 78 -16.99 3.56 0.87
N ALA A 79 -17.08 2.76 -0.21
CA ALA A 79 -18.34 2.57 -0.91
C ALA A 79 -19.35 1.81 -0.02
N HIS A 80 -20.57 2.30 0.19
CA HIS A 80 -21.10 3.60 -0.29
C HIS A 80 -21.12 4.69 0.78
N ALA A 81 -21.01 4.32 2.04
CA ALA A 81 -21.38 5.19 3.16
C ALA A 81 -20.42 6.40 3.33
N GLY A 82 -19.16 6.30 2.89
CA GLY A 82 -18.24 7.44 2.83
C GLY A 82 -18.62 8.52 1.80
N PHE A 83 -19.60 8.24 0.93
CA PHE A 83 -20.10 9.14 -0.10
C PHE A 83 -21.47 9.76 0.25
N ILE A 84 -21.91 9.66 1.51
CA ILE A 84 -23.08 10.41 2.02
C ILE A 84 -22.64 11.86 2.28
N ASN A 85 -23.58 12.80 2.10
CA ASN A 85 -23.57 14.25 2.41
C ASN A 85 -23.77 15.10 1.13
N LYS A 86 -23.87 16.43 1.29
CA LYS A 86 -24.19 17.41 0.24
C LYS A 86 -23.31 17.19 -1.00
N GLY A 87 -23.94 17.18 -2.17
CA GLY A 87 -23.25 17.00 -3.46
C GLY A 87 -22.99 15.54 -3.86
N MET A 88 -23.38 14.57 -3.03
CA MET A 88 -23.36 13.13 -3.31
C MET A 88 -24.61 12.44 -2.74
N LEU A 89 -24.49 11.30 -2.03
CA LEU A 89 -25.64 10.51 -1.58
C LEU A 89 -26.39 11.18 -0.42
N THR A 90 -27.71 11.00 -0.40
CA THR A 90 -28.57 11.32 0.76
C THR A 90 -28.39 10.27 1.85
N GLY A 91 -28.22 9.00 1.47
CA GLY A 91 -28.08 7.90 2.41
C GLY A 91 -27.72 6.58 1.77
N VAL A 92 -27.36 5.62 2.60
CA VAL A 92 -26.90 4.29 2.20
C VAL A 92 -27.59 3.21 3.00
N ILE A 93 -28.00 2.15 2.30
CA ILE A 93 -28.56 0.93 2.87
C ILE A 93 -27.51 -0.17 2.78
N ALA A 94 -26.89 -0.51 3.90
CA ALA A 94 -25.87 -1.54 3.95
C ALA A 94 -26.48 -2.91 4.27
N GLY A 95 -26.10 -3.92 3.49
CA GLY A 95 -26.39 -5.33 3.75
C GLY A 95 -25.29 -5.99 4.58
N ALA A 96 -25.32 -7.31 4.71
CA ALA A 96 -24.20 -8.04 5.33
C ALA A 96 -22.97 -8.00 4.40
N VAL A 97 -21.82 -8.49 4.87
CA VAL A 97 -20.62 -8.52 4.03
C VAL A 97 -20.90 -9.28 2.73
N PHE A 98 -20.70 -8.63 1.59
CA PHE A 98 -20.97 -9.12 0.22
C PHE A 98 -22.41 -9.63 -0.03
N THR A 99 -23.39 -9.18 0.76
CA THR A 99 -24.79 -9.60 0.61
C THR A 99 -25.70 -8.37 0.52
N SER A 100 -26.56 -8.31 -0.50
CA SER A 100 -27.55 -7.23 -0.68
C SER A 100 -28.36 -6.96 0.60
N PRO A 101 -28.74 -5.70 0.89
CA PRO A 101 -29.61 -5.38 2.00
C PRO A 101 -31.02 -5.96 1.83
N ALA A 102 -31.72 -6.12 2.96
CA ALA A 102 -33.11 -6.55 3.00
C ALA A 102 -34.05 -5.44 2.50
N VAL A 103 -35.09 -5.84 1.76
CA VAL A 103 -36.12 -4.95 1.17
C VAL A 103 -36.71 -3.99 2.19
N GLY A 104 -37.04 -4.47 3.40
CA GLY A 104 -37.64 -3.64 4.45
C GLY A 104 -36.77 -2.45 4.86
N SER A 105 -35.44 -2.60 4.88
CA SER A 105 -34.52 -1.49 5.16
C SER A 105 -34.43 -0.49 4.01
N ILE A 106 -34.55 -0.96 2.76
CA ILE A 106 -34.59 -0.09 1.59
C ILE A 106 -35.87 0.75 1.59
N VAL A 107 -37.02 0.12 1.81
CA VAL A 107 -38.31 0.81 1.91
C VAL A 107 -38.32 1.80 3.08
N ALA A 108 -37.77 1.43 4.23
CA ALA A 108 -37.65 2.33 5.37
C ALA A 108 -36.84 3.59 5.02
N ALA A 109 -35.70 3.44 4.33
CA ALA A 109 -34.89 4.57 3.88
C ALA A 109 -35.65 5.48 2.88
N ILE A 110 -36.35 4.88 1.91
CA ILE A 110 -37.19 5.61 0.93
C ILE A 110 -38.27 6.42 1.66
N ARG A 111 -38.98 5.80 2.61
CA ARG A 111 -40.02 6.49 3.40
C ARG A 111 -39.43 7.61 4.24
N SER A 112 -38.27 7.43 4.86
CA SER A 112 -37.62 8.48 5.65
C SER A 112 -37.29 9.72 4.81
N VAL A 113 -36.73 9.55 3.61
CA VAL A 113 -36.42 10.69 2.73
C VAL A 113 -37.68 11.31 2.12
N ALA A 114 -38.73 10.52 1.86
CA ALA A 114 -40.02 11.04 1.41
C ALA A 114 -40.71 11.90 2.48
N GLN A 115 -40.70 11.44 3.74
CA GLN A 115 -41.26 12.18 4.89
C GLN A 115 -40.56 13.53 5.13
N ALA A 116 -39.29 13.65 4.75
CA ALA A 116 -38.56 14.92 4.80
C ALA A 116 -39.00 15.93 3.71
N GLY A 117 -39.90 15.55 2.80
CA GLY A 117 -40.47 16.42 1.76
C GLY A 117 -39.65 16.48 0.47
N THR A 118 -38.91 15.43 0.15
CA THR A 118 -38.17 15.32 -1.12
C THR A 118 -39.11 15.24 -2.32
N ALA A 119 -38.67 15.74 -3.48
CA ALA A 119 -39.46 15.72 -4.72
C ALA A 119 -39.51 14.33 -5.39
N GLY A 120 -38.75 13.37 -4.86
CA GLY A 120 -38.64 12.01 -5.37
C GLY A 120 -37.31 11.38 -4.93
N THR A 121 -37.18 10.08 -5.17
CA THR A 121 -35.97 9.32 -4.80
C THR A 121 -35.37 8.62 -6.01
N LEU A 122 -34.07 8.76 -6.21
CA LEU A 122 -33.30 7.93 -7.15
C LEU A 122 -32.53 6.85 -6.38
N LEU A 123 -32.79 5.59 -6.73
CA LEU A 123 -32.02 4.43 -6.30
C LEU A 123 -30.86 4.20 -7.28
N ILE A 124 -29.62 4.32 -6.83
CA ILE A 124 -28.42 4.02 -7.61
C ILE A 124 -27.94 2.62 -7.20
N VAL A 125 -28.04 1.65 -8.11
CA VAL A 125 -27.91 0.22 -7.78
C VAL A 125 -26.80 -0.40 -8.63
N LYS A 126 -25.83 -1.08 -7.99
CA LYS A 126 -24.81 -1.85 -8.71
C LYS A 126 -25.46 -3.04 -9.41
N ASN A 127 -25.02 -3.40 -10.62
CA ASN A 127 -25.60 -4.53 -11.36
C ASN A 127 -25.17 -5.91 -10.79
N TYR A 128 -25.77 -6.27 -9.66
CA TYR A 128 -25.74 -7.59 -9.05
C TYR A 128 -27.16 -8.10 -8.89
N THR A 129 -27.38 -9.39 -9.11
CA THR A 129 -28.73 -9.98 -9.08
C THR A 129 -29.45 -9.71 -7.75
N GLY A 130 -28.77 -9.92 -6.62
CA GLY A 130 -29.34 -9.65 -5.29
C GLY A 130 -29.71 -8.17 -5.11
N ASP A 131 -28.83 -7.26 -5.50
CA ASP A 131 -29.05 -5.81 -5.40
C ASP A 131 -30.25 -5.40 -6.29
N ARG A 132 -30.30 -5.86 -7.55
CA ARG A 132 -31.39 -5.55 -8.49
C ARG A 132 -32.75 -6.02 -8.00
N LEU A 133 -32.83 -7.24 -7.51
CA LEU A 133 -34.10 -7.82 -7.04
C LEU A 133 -34.61 -7.10 -5.79
N ASN A 134 -33.74 -6.88 -4.80
CA ASN A 134 -34.15 -6.26 -3.54
C ASN A 134 -34.50 -4.77 -3.69
N PHE A 135 -33.69 -4.00 -4.42
CA PHE A 135 -34.00 -2.59 -4.69
C PHE A 135 -35.18 -2.43 -5.64
N GLY A 136 -35.33 -3.32 -6.64
CA GLY A 136 -36.48 -3.33 -7.53
C GLY A 136 -37.79 -3.59 -6.78
N LEU A 137 -37.82 -4.60 -5.90
CA LEU A 137 -39.00 -4.88 -5.08
C LEU A 137 -39.33 -3.72 -4.12
N ALA A 138 -38.31 -3.09 -3.51
CA ALA A 138 -38.50 -1.91 -2.68
C ALA A 138 -39.06 -0.72 -3.45
N ARG A 139 -38.60 -0.50 -4.70
CA ARG A 139 -39.13 0.52 -5.61
C ARG A 139 -40.61 0.29 -5.90
N GLU A 140 -41.00 -0.93 -6.27
CA GLU A 140 -42.40 -1.24 -6.57
C GLU A 140 -43.30 -1.05 -5.35
N GLN A 141 -42.84 -1.46 -4.15
CA GLN A 141 -43.56 -1.22 -2.90
C GLN A 141 -43.75 0.28 -2.60
N ALA A 142 -42.69 1.07 -2.72
CA ALA A 142 -42.76 2.52 -2.49
C ALA A 142 -43.64 3.24 -3.52
N ARG A 143 -43.62 2.81 -4.79
CA ARG A 143 -44.51 3.35 -5.83
C ARG A 143 -45.98 3.02 -5.56
N ALA A 144 -46.27 1.81 -5.07
CA ALA A 144 -47.61 1.44 -4.65
C ALA A 144 -48.13 2.30 -3.48
N GLU A 145 -47.24 2.89 -2.69
CA GLU A 145 -47.54 3.88 -1.64
C GLU A 145 -47.64 5.32 -2.17
N GLY A 146 -47.50 5.54 -3.48
CA GLY A 146 -47.53 6.86 -4.10
C GLY A 146 -46.23 7.67 -3.98
N ILE A 147 -45.13 7.06 -3.55
CA ILE A 147 -43.83 7.73 -3.45
C ILE A 147 -43.14 7.71 -4.84
N PRO A 148 -42.74 8.86 -5.41
CA PRO A 148 -41.98 8.90 -6.66
C PRO A 148 -40.58 8.33 -6.45
N VAL A 149 -40.32 7.15 -7.04
CA VAL A 149 -39.01 6.48 -6.95
C VAL A 149 -38.58 5.99 -8.31
N GLU A 150 -37.38 6.37 -8.74
CA GLU A 150 -36.72 5.82 -9.93
C GLU A 150 -35.48 5.01 -9.55
N MET A 151 -34.99 4.21 -10.49
CA MET A 151 -33.83 3.35 -10.27
C MET A 151 -32.91 3.34 -11.49
N VAL A 152 -31.63 3.60 -11.27
CA VAL A 152 -30.57 3.41 -12.27
C VAL A 152 -29.68 2.25 -11.84
N VAL A 153 -29.45 1.32 -12.76
CA VAL A 153 -28.54 0.19 -12.58
C VAL A 153 -27.19 0.52 -13.22
N VAL A 154 -26.11 0.50 -12.44
CA VAL A 154 -24.75 0.76 -12.91
C VAL A 154 -24.05 -0.56 -13.22
N GLY A 155 -23.65 -0.73 -14.48
CA GLY A 155 -22.88 -1.87 -14.98
C GLY A 155 -21.67 -1.40 -15.79
N ASP A 156 -20.62 -0.94 -15.10
CA ASP A 156 -19.41 -0.39 -15.69
C ASP A 156 -18.30 -1.42 -15.92
N ASP A 157 -18.41 -2.64 -15.41
CA ASP A 157 -17.36 -3.64 -15.61
C ASP A 157 -17.15 -4.00 -17.09
N SER A 158 -15.89 -3.97 -17.52
CA SER A 158 -15.44 -4.18 -18.90
C SER A 158 -14.70 -5.50 -19.08
N ALA A 159 -14.89 -6.47 -18.18
CA ALA A 159 -14.25 -7.79 -18.21
C ALA A 159 -14.90 -8.79 -19.19
N PHE A 160 -15.94 -8.41 -19.93
CA PHE A 160 -16.74 -9.35 -20.73
C PHE A 160 -16.48 -9.17 -22.23
N ALA A 161 -15.85 -10.18 -22.84
CA ALA A 161 -15.75 -10.25 -24.30
C ALA A 161 -17.13 -10.47 -24.95
N SER A 162 -17.99 -11.26 -24.30
CA SER A 162 -19.40 -11.48 -24.67
C SER A 162 -20.31 -11.29 -23.46
N LEU A 163 -21.40 -10.53 -23.59
CA LEU A 163 -22.31 -10.24 -22.49
C LEU A 163 -23.16 -11.47 -22.13
N LYS A 164 -23.17 -11.79 -20.83
CA LYS A 164 -24.10 -12.78 -20.27
C LYS A 164 -25.47 -12.12 -20.06
N LYS A 165 -26.52 -12.95 -19.89
CA LYS A 165 -27.90 -12.48 -19.58
C LYS A 165 -27.97 -11.50 -18.38
N ALA A 166 -27.05 -11.60 -17.43
CA ALA A 166 -26.99 -10.72 -16.26
C ALA A 166 -26.45 -9.31 -16.56
N GLY A 167 -25.76 -9.11 -17.69
CA GLY A 167 -25.08 -7.87 -18.06
C GLY A 167 -23.72 -7.67 -17.35
N ARG A 168 -23.18 -6.46 -17.47
CA ARG A 168 -21.90 -6.02 -16.86
C ARG A 168 -22.04 -5.80 -15.35
N ARG A 169 -21.08 -6.23 -14.53
CA ARG A 169 -21.08 -5.98 -13.08
C ARG A 169 -20.96 -4.47 -12.78
N GLY A 170 -21.46 -4.03 -11.62
CA GLY A 170 -21.29 -2.65 -11.15
C GLY A 170 -20.10 -2.52 -10.19
N LEU A 171 -19.08 -1.76 -10.58
CA LEU A 171 -17.81 -1.59 -9.88
C LEU A 171 -17.58 -0.11 -9.53
N CYS A 172 -16.30 0.32 -9.49
CA CYS A 172 -15.86 1.62 -8.98
C CYS A 172 -16.50 2.82 -9.72
N GLY A 173 -16.87 2.67 -10.99
CA GLY A 173 -17.56 3.72 -11.75
C GLY A 173 -18.88 4.17 -11.13
N THR A 174 -19.50 3.32 -10.30
CA THR A 174 -20.67 3.68 -9.48
C THR A 174 -20.40 4.91 -8.60
N VAL A 175 -19.18 5.10 -8.11
CA VAL A 175 -18.83 6.28 -7.27
C VAL A 175 -18.84 7.58 -8.09
N LEU A 176 -18.46 7.53 -9.37
CA LEU A 176 -18.60 8.68 -10.28
C LEU A 176 -20.07 9.00 -10.54
N ILE A 177 -20.92 7.98 -10.62
CA ILE A 177 -22.37 8.16 -10.74
C ILE A 177 -22.96 8.83 -9.50
N HIS A 178 -22.54 8.46 -8.29
CA HIS A 178 -22.94 9.16 -7.06
C HIS A 178 -22.60 10.65 -7.14
N LYS A 179 -21.42 10.99 -7.66
CA LYS A 179 -20.97 12.38 -7.81
C LYS A 179 -21.79 13.17 -8.82
N VAL A 180 -22.03 12.58 -10.00
CA VAL A 180 -22.81 13.19 -11.07
C VAL A 180 -24.25 13.40 -10.63
N ALA A 181 -24.89 12.37 -10.07
CA ALA A 181 -26.25 12.45 -9.55
C ALA A 181 -26.36 13.48 -8.42
N GLY A 182 -25.41 13.48 -7.49
CA GLY A 182 -25.37 14.42 -6.36
C GLY A 182 -25.27 15.87 -6.79
N ALA A 183 -24.39 16.17 -7.75
CA ALA A 183 -24.26 17.52 -8.30
C ALA A 183 -25.56 18.00 -8.97
N LEU A 184 -26.25 17.11 -9.69
CA LEU A 184 -27.54 17.42 -10.33
C LEU A 184 -28.66 17.64 -9.30
N ALA A 185 -28.74 16.78 -8.29
CA ALA A 185 -29.72 16.90 -7.21
C ALA A 185 -29.53 18.19 -6.40
N GLU A 186 -28.28 18.57 -6.10
CA GLU A 186 -27.97 19.84 -5.41
C GLU A 186 -28.27 21.07 -6.29
N ALA A 187 -28.18 20.94 -7.61
CA ALA A 187 -28.58 21.97 -8.56
C ALA A 187 -30.11 22.07 -8.75
N GLY A 188 -30.89 21.22 -8.07
CA GLY A 188 -32.36 21.23 -8.13
C GLY A 188 -32.94 20.60 -9.39
N VAL A 189 -32.16 19.78 -10.11
CA VAL A 189 -32.63 19.08 -11.32
C VAL A 189 -33.69 18.03 -10.94
N GLY A 190 -34.76 17.93 -11.72
CA GLY A 190 -35.86 16.97 -11.49
C GLY A 190 -35.47 15.51 -11.72
N LEU A 191 -36.20 14.59 -11.07
CA LEU A 191 -35.88 13.15 -11.01
C LEU A 191 -35.66 12.50 -12.38
N GLU A 192 -36.58 12.73 -13.33
CA GLU A 192 -36.53 12.16 -14.68
C GLU A 192 -35.26 12.58 -15.44
N GLU A 193 -34.90 13.87 -15.35
CA GLU A 193 -33.72 14.40 -16.02
C GLU A 193 -32.43 13.90 -15.35
N ILE A 194 -32.41 13.73 -14.02
CA ILE A 194 -31.30 13.07 -13.34
C ILE A 194 -31.14 11.64 -13.86
N VAL A 195 -32.22 10.86 -13.92
CA VAL A 195 -32.19 9.48 -14.44
C VAL A 195 -31.61 9.44 -15.85
N ARG A 196 -32.06 10.33 -16.74
CA ARG A 196 -31.57 10.40 -18.12
C ARG A 196 -30.07 10.68 -18.20
N ARG A 197 -29.60 11.74 -17.51
CA ARG A 197 -28.19 12.16 -17.54
C ARG A 197 -27.27 11.16 -16.87
N VAL A 198 -27.69 10.58 -15.74
CA VAL A 198 -26.93 9.58 -15.00
C VAL A 198 -26.82 8.27 -15.79
N SER A 199 -27.90 7.84 -16.45
CA SER A 199 -27.90 6.65 -17.31
C SER A 199 -26.94 6.83 -18.50
N ALA A 200 -26.93 8.01 -19.12
CA ALA A 200 -25.98 8.34 -20.18
C ALA A 200 -24.52 8.30 -19.69
N ALA A 201 -24.23 8.89 -18.52
CA ALA A 201 -22.89 8.82 -17.93
C ALA A 201 -22.46 7.39 -17.59
N ALA A 202 -23.37 6.56 -17.08
CA ALA A 202 -23.11 5.15 -16.76
C ALA A 202 -22.81 4.32 -18.01
N ALA A 203 -23.45 4.62 -19.14
CA ALA A 203 -23.16 3.97 -20.42
C ALA A 203 -21.82 4.40 -21.04
N ALA A 204 -21.35 5.62 -20.72
CA ALA A 204 -20.12 6.21 -21.27
C ALA A 204 -18.84 5.88 -20.46
N MET A 205 -18.90 4.87 -19.59
CA MET A 205 -17.77 4.45 -18.76
C MET A 205 -17.49 2.96 -18.82
N GLY A 206 -16.28 2.60 -18.42
CA GLY A 206 -15.95 1.24 -18.08
C GLY A 206 -14.88 1.14 -17.02
N THR A 207 -14.87 0.02 -16.33
CA THR A 207 -13.93 -0.33 -15.27
C THR A 207 -13.39 -1.73 -15.50
N LEU A 208 -12.09 -1.93 -15.30
CA LEU A 208 -11.50 -3.27 -15.24
C LEU A 208 -10.61 -3.39 -14.01
N GLY A 209 -10.73 -4.49 -13.29
CA GLY A 209 -9.90 -4.83 -12.13
C GLY A 209 -8.74 -5.76 -12.46
N ALA A 210 -7.76 -5.84 -11.58
CA ALA A 210 -6.73 -6.87 -11.55
C ALA A 210 -6.35 -7.15 -10.10
N SER A 211 -6.23 -8.43 -9.75
CA SER A 211 -5.98 -8.86 -8.36
C SER A 211 -4.76 -9.74 -8.26
N LEU A 212 -3.92 -9.45 -7.27
CA LEU A 212 -2.72 -10.20 -6.90
C LEU A 212 -3.04 -11.26 -5.84
N SER A 213 -4.10 -11.05 -5.06
CA SER A 213 -4.56 -12.02 -4.06
C SER A 213 -6.07 -11.93 -3.84
N SER A 214 -6.61 -12.95 -3.18
CA SER A 214 -8.01 -12.97 -2.75
C SER A 214 -8.23 -12.17 -1.47
N CYS A 215 -9.46 -11.72 -1.24
CA CYS A 215 -9.91 -11.31 0.08
C CYS A 215 -10.53 -12.46 0.86
N SER A 216 -10.79 -12.23 2.15
CA SER A 216 -11.53 -13.17 3.00
C SER A 216 -12.69 -12.47 3.70
N VAL A 217 -13.90 -12.99 3.50
CA VAL A 217 -15.06 -12.60 4.31
C VAL A 217 -14.78 -12.94 5.78
N PRO A 218 -15.08 -12.06 6.76
CA PRO A 218 -14.86 -12.36 8.17
C PRO A 218 -15.41 -13.73 8.58
N GLY A 219 -14.58 -14.54 9.26
CA GLY A 219 -14.95 -15.89 9.66
C GLY A 219 -14.83 -16.97 8.56
N SER A 220 -14.47 -16.59 7.34
CA SER A 220 -14.31 -17.50 6.20
C SER A 220 -12.84 -17.62 5.75
N LYS A 221 -12.58 -18.63 4.92
CA LYS A 221 -11.34 -18.78 4.14
C LYS A 221 -11.31 -17.76 2.99
N PRO A 222 -10.17 -17.58 2.29
CA PRO A 222 -10.12 -16.78 1.07
C PRO A 222 -11.19 -17.20 0.07
N THR A 223 -11.81 -16.23 -0.62
CA THR A 223 -12.90 -16.47 -1.59
C THR A 223 -12.42 -17.24 -2.83
N PHE A 224 -11.15 -17.10 -3.20
CA PHE A 224 -10.48 -17.92 -4.20
C PHE A 224 -8.98 -18.08 -3.86
N GLN A 225 -8.28 -18.90 -4.65
CA GLN A 225 -6.83 -19.08 -4.54
C GLN A 225 -6.14 -18.72 -5.87
N LEU A 226 -5.02 -18.02 -5.75
CA LEU A 226 -4.05 -17.75 -6.81
C LEU A 226 -2.67 -18.26 -6.35
N PRO A 227 -1.90 -18.89 -7.24
CA PRO A 227 -0.47 -19.13 -7.01
C PRO A 227 0.31 -17.83 -6.75
N ASP A 228 1.44 -17.94 -6.03
CA ASP A 228 2.28 -16.78 -5.65
C ASP A 228 2.86 -16.02 -6.86
N ASP A 229 2.93 -16.65 -8.04
CA ASP A 229 3.46 -16.07 -9.27
C ASP A 229 2.36 -15.69 -10.29
N GLU A 230 1.10 -15.63 -9.86
CA GLU A 230 -0.05 -15.33 -10.72
C GLU A 230 -0.90 -14.14 -10.23
N MET A 231 -1.56 -13.51 -11.19
CA MET A 231 -2.58 -12.48 -10.97
C MET A 231 -3.80 -12.76 -11.85
N GLU A 232 -4.96 -12.21 -11.48
CA GLU A 232 -6.22 -12.39 -12.22
C GLU A 232 -6.77 -11.07 -12.75
N LEU A 233 -6.93 -10.98 -14.07
CA LEU A 233 -7.46 -9.80 -14.77
C LEU A 233 -8.98 -9.87 -14.82
N GLY A 234 -9.66 -8.76 -14.52
CA GLY A 234 -11.11 -8.59 -14.56
C GLY A 234 -11.86 -9.26 -13.42
N LEU A 235 -11.18 -9.59 -12.31
CA LEU A 235 -11.83 -10.17 -11.14
C LEU A 235 -12.85 -9.19 -10.52
N GLY A 236 -14.00 -9.69 -10.10
CA GLY A 236 -15.07 -8.90 -9.48
C GLY A 236 -14.82 -8.59 -8.00
N ILE A 237 -15.53 -7.59 -7.48
CA ILE A 237 -15.35 -7.12 -6.09
C ILE A 237 -15.81 -8.11 -5.00
N HIS A 238 -16.49 -9.21 -5.36
CA HIS A 238 -16.81 -10.29 -4.41
C HIS A 238 -16.00 -11.57 -4.66
N GLY A 239 -14.96 -11.52 -5.50
CA GLY A 239 -14.17 -12.70 -5.86
C GLY A 239 -14.70 -13.48 -7.07
N GLU A 240 -15.61 -12.91 -7.85
CA GLU A 240 -16.11 -13.55 -9.06
C GLU A 240 -15.03 -13.62 -10.13
N ALA A 241 -14.91 -14.78 -10.79
CA ALA A 241 -13.89 -15.04 -11.81
C ALA A 241 -13.80 -13.93 -12.86
N GLY A 242 -12.57 -13.59 -13.23
CA GLY A 242 -12.26 -12.56 -14.21
C GLY A 242 -12.19 -13.05 -15.66
N VAL A 243 -11.52 -12.26 -16.49
CA VAL A 243 -11.23 -12.55 -17.90
C VAL A 243 -10.31 -13.76 -18.00
N ARG A 244 -9.17 -13.70 -17.29
CA ARG A 244 -8.13 -14.72 -17.32
C ARG A 244 -7.16 -14.55 -16.15
N ARG A 245 -6.52 -15.65 -15.79
CA ARG A 245 -5.32 -15.65 -14.95
C ARG A 245 -4.08 -15.50 -15.82
N MET A 246 -3.07 -14.84 -15.31
CA MET A 246 -1.79 -14.67 -15.99
C MET A 246 -0.64 -14.61 -14.97
N LYS A 247 0.58 -14.84 -15.44
CA LYS A 247 1.78 -14.65 -14.61
C LYS A 247 1.90 -13.21 -14.16
N MET A 248 2.57 -13.03 -13.02
CA MET A 248 2.89 -11.71 -12.51
C MET A 248 3.63 -10.91 -13.59
N ALA A 249 3.12 -9.71 -13.88
CA ALA A 249 3.68 -8.81 -14.87
C ALA A 249 4.11 -7.50 -14.20
N THR A 250 4.89 -6.70 -14.92
CA THR A 250 5.19 -5.33 -14.48
C THR A 250 3.93 -4.47 -14.48
N ALA A 251 3.94 -3.36 -13.73
CA ALA A 251 2.81 -2.41 -13.71
C ALA A 251 2.49 -1.86 -15.11
N ASP A 252 3.51 -1.58 -15.92
CA ASP A 252 3.37 -1.09 -17.30
C ASP A 252 2.65 -2.11 -18.19
N GLU A 253 3.03 -3.38 -18.12
CA GLU A 253 2.39 -4.47 -18.87
C GLU A 253 0.95 -4.71 -18.43
N LEU A 254 0.70 -4.73 -17.11
CA LEU A 254 -0.64 -4.90 -16.55
C LEU A 254 -1.57 -3.78 -17.00
N VAL A 255 -1.16 -2.52 -16.83
CA VAL A 255 -1.96 -1.35 -17.22
C VAL A 255 -2.22 -1.35 -18.73
N LYS A 256 -1.22 -1.68 -19.54
CA LYS A 256 -1.40 -1.80 -20.99
C LYS A 256 -2.46 -2.86 -21.30
N ALA A 257 -2.37 -4.04 -20.71
CA ALA A 257 -3.32 -5.12 -20.90
C ALA A 257 -4.75 -4.72 -20.46
N MET A 258 -4.88 -3.96 -19.36
CA MET A 258 -6.16 -3.47 -18.89
C MET A 258 -6.80 -2.48 -19.87
N ILE A 259 -6.05 -1.47 -20.30
CA ILE A 259 -6.55 -0.44 -21.22
C ILE A 259 -6.82 -1.03 -22.61
N ASP A 260 -5.97 -1.93 -23.11
CA ASP A 260 -6.22 -2.66 -24.35
C ASP A 260 -7.55 -3.41 -24.28
N HIS A 261 -7.77 -4.20 -23.23
CA HIS A 261 -9.01 -4.95 -23.07
C HIS A 261 -10.24 -4.02 -23.00
N MET A 262 -10.17 -2.95 -22.21
CA MET A 262 -11.28 -2.01 -22.06
C MET A 262 -11.61 -1.24 -23.34
N THR A 263 -10.68 -1.10 -24.28
CA THR A 263 -10.85 -0.24 -25.47
C THR A 263 -10.89 -1.02 -26.78
N ASP A 264 -10.70 -2.33 -26.73
CA ASP A 264 -10.77 -3.22 -27.89
C ASP A 264 -12.23 -3.37 -28.37
N PRO A 265 -12.57 -2.92 -29.59
CA PRO A 265 -13.93 -2.99 -30.13
C PRO A 265 -14.51 -4.40 -30.27
N SER A 266 -13.67 -5.45 -30.23
CA SER A 266 -14.13 -6.83 -30.24
C SER A 266 -14.74 -7.28 -28.90
N ASN A 267 -14.49 -6.55 -27.81
CA ASN A 267 -15.13 -6.82 -26.52
C ASN A 267 -16.49 -6.12 -26.46
N GLU A 268 -17.58 -6.87 -26.24
CA GLU A 268 -18.93 -6.26 -26.14
C GLU A 268 -19.08 -5.26 -24.98
N SER A 269 -18.20 -5.33 -23.97
CA SER A 269 -18.17 -4.39 -22.84
C SER A 269 -17.15 -3.26 -22.98
N HIS A 270 -16.62 -3.03 -24.18
CA HIS A 270 -15.63 -1.97 -24.43
C HIS A 270 -16.19 -0.56 -24.19
N VAL A 271 -15.27 0.36 -23.89
CA VAL A 271 -15.52 1.80 -23.82
C VAL A 271 -14.95 2.43 -25.09
N PRO A 272 -15.70 3.29 -25.80
CA PRO A 272 -15.26 3.86 -27.08
C PRO A 272 -14.26 5.02 -26.88
N VAL A 273 -13.13 4.73 -26.22
CA VAL A 273 -12.00 5.66 -26.03
C VAL A 273 -11.07 5.56 -27.24
N ARG A 274 -10.81 6.69 -27.88
CA ARG A 274 -9.94 6.81 -29.06
C ARG A 274 -8.99 8.00 -28.92
N ALA A 275 -8.02 8.13 -29.82
CA ALA A 275 -7.19 9.32 -29.89
C ALA A 275 -8.08 10.58 -29.99
N GLY A 276 -7.76 11.60 -29.18
CA GLY A 276 -8.55 12.82 -29.03
C GLY A 276 -9.70 12.74 -28.02
N SER A 277 -10.09 11.55 -27.53
CA SER A 277 -11.06 11.43 -26.43
C SER A 277 -10.54 12.11 -25.17
N ALA A 278 -11.44 12.72 -24.41
CA ALA A 278 -11.16 13.20 -23.06
C ALA A 278 -11.81 12.27 -22.03
N VAL A 279 -11.10 11.96 -20.94
CA VAL A 279 -11.57 11.03 -19.90
C VAL A 279 -11.34 11.56 -18.48
N VAL A 280 -12.20 11.13 -17.55
CA VAL A 280 -11.89 11.03 -16.13
C VAL A 280 -11.31 9.64 -15.87
N LEU A 281 -10.08 9.60 -15.34
CA LEU A 281 -9.39 8.39 -14.93
C LEU A 281 -9.57 8.17 -13.42
N VAL A 282 -9.96 6.97 -13.01
CA VAL A 282 -9.89 6.54 -11.60
C VAL A 282 -8.96 5.35 -11.49
N VAL A 283 -7.97 5.45 -10.61
CA VAL A 283 -7.08 4.35 -10.19
C VAL A 283 -7.50 3.97 -8.77
N ASN A 284 -8.29 2.90 -8.67
CA ASN A 284 -8.95 2.46 -7.45
C ASN A 284 -8.23 1.26 -6.83
N ASN A 285 -7.81 1.38 -5.58
CA ASN A 285 -7.27 0.30 -4.77
C ASN A 285 -8.41 -0.61 -4.29
N LEU A 286 -8.26 -1.93 -4.49
CA LEU A 286 -9.22 -2.94 -4.01
C LEU A 286 -9.05 -3.25 -2.51
N GLY A 287 -8.06 -2.67 -1.86
CA GLY A 287 -7.92 -2.60 -0.40
C GLY A 287 -6.52 -2.99 0.10
N GLY A 288 -5.86 -3.92 -0.58
CA GLY A 288 -4.60 -4.52 -0.12
C GLY A 288 -3.30 -3.94 -0.71
N LEU A 289 -3.36 -2.99 -1.65
CA LEU A 289 -2.14 -2.38 -2.21
C LEU A 289 -1.62 -1.23 -1.34
N SER A 290 -0.30 -1.06 -1.33
CA SER A 290 0.36 0.12 -0.75
C SER A 290 0.16 1.37 -1.63
N PHE A 291 0.32 2.55 -1.03
CA PHE A 291 0.31 3.81 -1.79
C PHE A 291 1.49 3.93 -2.76
N LEU A 292 2.60 3.23 -2.48
CA LEU A 292 3.76 3.16 -3.38
C LEU A 292 3.34 2.46 -4.69
N GLU A 293 2.75 1.26 -4.59
CA GLU A 293 2.27 0.51 -5.75
C GLU A 293 1.20 1.28 -6.51
N LEU A 294 0.26 1.90 -5.79
CA LEU A 294 -0.82 2.68 -6.39
C LEU A 294 -0.28 3.88 -7.19
N GLY A 295 0.79 4.53 -6.71
CA GLY A 295 1.49 5.60 -7.43
C GLY A 295 2.16 5.13 -8.71
N ILE A 296 2.79 3.95 -8.70
CA ILE A 296 3.40 3.33 -9.88
C ILE A 296 2.34 3.02 -10.93
N VAL A 297 1.22 2.40 -10.54
CA VAL A 297 0.12 2.08 -11.47
C VAL A 297 -0.53 3.35 -12.03
N ALA A 298 -0.65 4.40 -11.24
CA ALA A 298 -1.18 5.67 -11.70
C ALA A 298 -0.30 6.33 -12.76
N ASP A 299 1.03 6.35 -12.56
CA ASP A 299 1.96 6.85 -13.57
C ASP A 299 1.89 6.03 -14.87
N ALA A 300 1.89 4.70 -14.75
CA ALA A 300 1.74 3.79 -15.89
C ALA A 300 0.43 4.05 -16.67
N ALA A 301 -0.69 4.24 -15.98
CA ALA A 301 -1.99 4.54 -16.60
C ALA A 301 -1.98 5.89 -17.33
N VAL A 302 -1.37 6.91 -16.72
CA VAL A 302 -1.22 8.22 -17.34
C VAL A 302 -0.37 8.14 -18.62
N ARG A 303 0.82 7.53 -18.55
CA ARG A 303 1.70 7.36 -19.72
C ARG A 303 1.02 6.56 -20.83
N CYS A 304 0.34 5.46 -20.48
CA CYS A 304 -0.33 4.60 -21.45
C CYS A 304 -1.46 5.33 -22.20
N LEU A 305 -2.30 6.11 -21.50
CA LEU A 305 -3.36 6.89 -22.12
C LEU A 305 -2.82 8.05 -22.98
N GLU A 306 -1.79 8.77 -22.49
CA GLU A 306 -1.17 9.85 -23.26
C GLU A 306 -0.50 9.35 -24.54
N ALA A 307 0.18 8.19 -24.48
CA ALA A 307 0.77 7.55 -25.66
C ALA A 307 -0.29 7.16 -26.71
N ARG A 308 -1.55 6.98 -26.32
CA ARG A 308 -2.70 6.76 -27.22
C ARG A 308 -3.37 8.05 -27.70
N GLY A 309 -2.83 9.22 -27.34
CA GLY A 309 -3.44 10.51 -27.65
C GLY A 309 -4.74 10.79 -26.90
N VAL A 310 -4.98 10.13 -25.75
CA VAL A 310 -6.14 10.37 -24.89
C VAL A 310 -5.84 11.49 -23.91
N LYS A 311 -6.76 12.46 -23.80
CA LYS A 311 -6.67 13.58 -22.84
C LYS A 311 -7.24 13.16 -21.49
N ILE A 312 -6.42 13.16 -20.46
CA ILE A 312 -6.86 12.89 -19.08
C ILE A 312 -7.29 14.22 -18.47
N ALA A 313 -8.60 14.46 -18.45
CA ALA A 313 -9.19 15.69 -17.95
C ALA A 313 -9.13 15.77 -16.42
N ARG A 314 -9.37 14.65 -15.73
CA ARG A 314 -9.22 14.51 -14.27
C ARG A 314 -8.64 13.13 -13.96
N ALA A 315 -7.85 13.04 -12.89
CA ALA A 315 -7.41 11.75 -12.36
C ALA A 315 -7.69 11.67 -10.86
N LEU A 316 -8.24 10.55 -10.42
CA LEU A 316 -8.49 10.22 -9.03
C LEU A 316 -7.69 8.96 -8.69
N VAL A 317 -6.94 8.99 -7.59
CA VAL A 317 -6.09 7.87 -7.15
C VAL A 317 -6.35 7.63 -5.67
N GLY A 318 -6.76 6.43 -5.29
CA GLY A 318 -7.08 6.11 -3.90
C GLY A 318 -7.93 4.84 -3.75
N THR A 319 -8.54 4.67 -2.58
CA THR A 319 -9.51 3.61 -2.30
C THR A 319 -10.91 4.20 -2.33
N PHE A 320 -11.69 3.88 -3.36
CA PHE A 320 -13.05 4.41 -3.55
C PHE A 320 -14.11 3.30 -3.45
N MET A 321 -13.79 2.10 -3.96
CA MET A 321 -14.60 0.90 -3.82
C MET A 321 -13.68 -0.29 -3.63
N SER A 322 -13.55 -0.75 -2.38
CA SER A 322 -12.68 -1.87 -2.04
C SER A 322 -13.35 -3.23 -2.26
N ALA A 323 -12.61 -4.29 -2.02
CA ALA A 323 -13.07 -5.66 -1.85
C ALA A 323 -12.36 -6.22 -0.60
N LEU A 324 -12.69 -5.67 0.57
CA LEU A 324 -12.01 -5.92 1.84
C LEU A 324 -10.49 -5.68 1.74
N GLU A 325 -9.67 -6.69 1.99
CA GLU A 325 -8.20 -6.64 1.97
C GLU A 325 -7.59 -7.12 0.64
N MET A 326 -8.40 -7.28 -0.41
CA MET A 326 -7.93 -7.79 -1.71
C MET A 326 -6.77 -6.94 -2.22
N ALA A 327 -5.59 -7.54 -2.40
CA ALA A 327 -4.47 -6.86 -3.06
C ALA A 327 -4.79 -6.79 -4.55
N GLY A 328 -5.06 -5.59 -5.06
CA GLY A 328 -5.41 -5.38 -6.44
C GLY A 328 -5.80 -3.94 -6.73
N VAL A 329 -5.95 -3.65 -8.02
CA VAL A 329 -6.25 -2.32 -8.55
C VAL A 329 -7.35 -2.41 -9.60
N SER A 330 -8.12 -1.35 -9.78
CA SER A 330 -9.02 -1.19 -10.91
C SER A 330 -8.84 0.15 -11.57
N LEU A 331 -8.98 0.17 -12.90
CA LEU A 331 -8.96 1.38 -13.70
C LEU A 331 -10.38 1.65 -14.20
N THR A 332 -10.90 2.85 -13.94
CA THR A 332 -12.14 3.35 -14.54
C THR A 332 -11.83 4.45 -15.53
N LEU A 333 -12.41 4.36 -16.72
CA LEU A 333 -12.40 5.40 -17.74
C LEU A 333 -13.84 5.87 -17.95
N LEU A 334 -14.11 7.14 -17.67
CA LEU A 334 -15.38 7.80 -18.00
C LEU A 334 -15.12 8.84 -19.07
N LEU A 335 -15.76 8.72 -20.24
CA LEU A 335 -15.68 9.73 -21.28
C LEU A 335 -16.22 11.07 -20.76
N ALA A 336 -15.46 12.13 -21.00
CA ALA A 336 -15.68 13.41 -20.36
C ALA A 336 -15.82 14.53 -21.40
N GLU A 337 -16.94 15.23 -21.30
CA GLU A 337 -17.20 16.50 -21.94
C GLU A 337 -17.30 17.60 -20.87
N ASP A 338 -17.21 18.87 -21.26
CA ASP A 338 -17.16 20.00 -20.32
C ASP A 338 -18.35 20.02 -19.35
N ALA A 339 -19.56 19.70 -19.83
CA ALA A 339 -20.76 19.63 -19.00
C ALA A 339 -20.68 18.54 -17.92
N LEU A 340 -20.03 17.41 -18.21
CA LEU A 340 -19.82 16.34 -17.23
C LEU A 340 -18.71 16.73 -16.23
N LEU A 341 -17.65 17.37 -16.72
CA LEU A 341 -16.54 17.83 -15.87
C LEU A 341 -17.01 18.85 -14.82
N GLN A 342 -17.95 19.74 -15.17
CA GLN A 342 -18.56 20.65 -14.21
C GLN A 342 -19.26 19.90 -13.06
N LEU A 343 -19.92 18.77 -13.33
CA LEU A 343 -20.57 17.96 -12.30
C LEU A 343 -19.54 17.21 -11.43
N ILE A 344 -18.46 16.72 -12.03
CA ILE A 344 -17.34 16.09 -11.31
C ILE A 344 -16.65 17.10 -10.39
N ASP A 345 -16.47 18.34 -10.86
CA ASP A 345 -15.79 19.42 -10.12
C ASP A 345 -16.67 20.13 -9.08
N ALA A 346 -17.99 19.95 -9.17
CA ALA A 346 -18.96 20.53 -8.24
C ALA A 346 -18.62 20.14 -6.79
N GLU A 347 -18.85 21.05 -5.85
CA GLU A 347 -18.46 20.84 -4.45
C GLU A 347 -19.27 19.71 -3.80
N THR A 348 -18.64 19.02 -2.86
CA THR A 348 -19.26 18.00 -2.01
C THR A 348 -18.62 18.02 -0.63
N THR A 349 -19.40 17.70 0.39
CA THR A 349 -18.94 17.52 1.78
C THR A 349 -18.80 16.06 2.18
N ALA A 350 -18.98 15.13 1.23
CA ALA A 350 -18.78 13.71 1.46
C ALA A 350 -17.32 13.39 1.80
N SER A 351 -17.09 12.70 2.92
CA SER A 351 -15.75 12.55 3.51
C SER A 351 -14.78 11.70 2.68
N ALA A 352 -15.29 10.77 1.87
CA ALA A 352 -14.46 9.89 1.05
C ALA A 352 -14.24 10.42 -0.38
N TRP A 353 -14.84 11.55 -0.78
CA TRP A 353 -14.55 12.14 -2.08
C TRP A 353 -13.25 12.94 -2.03
N PRO A 354 -12.26 12.63 -2.89
CA PRO A 354 -10.95 13.26 -2.82
C PRO A 354 -11.01 14.71 -3.32
N ARG A 355 -10.03 15.51 -2.92
CA ARG A 355 -9.83 16.82 -3.55
C ARG A 355 -9.30 16.62 -4.97
N VAL A 356 -10.16 16.72 -5.96
CA VAL A 356 -9.80 16.61 -7.38
C VAL A 356 -9.26 17.95 -7.89
N ALA A 357 -8.09 17.93 -8.53
CA ALA A 357 -7.55 19.12 -9.20
C ALA A 357 -8.41 19.47 -10.43
N ARG A 358 -8.88 20.72 -10.51
CA ARG A 358 -9.74 21.22 -11.60
C ARG A 358 -8.96 21.58 -12.87
N VAL A 359 -7.91 20.83 -13.16
CA VAL A 359 -7.03 21.03 -14.32
C VAL A 359 -6.73 19.70 -14.99
N PRO A 360 -6.52 19.67 -16.32
CA PRO A 360 -6.09 18.47 -17.02
C PRO A 360 -4.77 17.91 -16.46
N VAL A 361 -4.66 16.58 -16.45
CA VAL A 361 -3.41 15.88 -16.16
C VAL A 361 -2.50 15.89 -17.39
N THR A 362 -3.09 15.78 -18.58
CA THR A 362 -2.34 15.79 -19.85
C THR A 362 -1.81 17.18 -20.20
N GLY A 363 -0.61 17.24 -20.75
CA GLY A 363 0.00 18.46 -21.29
C GLY A 363 0.67 19.37 -20.26
N ARG A 364 0.82 18.92 -19.01
CA ARG A 364 1.49 19.69 -17.94
C ARG A 364 2.97 19.29 -17.78
N PRO A 365 3.87 20.23 -17.47
CA PRO A 365 5.24 19.90 -17.09
C PRO A 365 5.22 19.09 -15.78
N ARG A 366 5.94 17.96 -15.77
CA ARG A 366 6.04 17.05 -14.61
C ARG A 366 7.40 17.07 -13.93
N SER A 367 8.39 17.70 -14.55
CA SER A 367 9.73 17.87 -14.01
C SER A 367 10.12 19.34 -14.01
N ARG A 368 11.01 19.68 -13.10
CA ARG A 368 11.71 20.96 -13.05
C ARG A 368 13.20 20.65 -13.00
N ALA A 369 13.99 21.36 -13.79
CA ALA A 369 15.44 21.23 -13.73
C ALA A 369 15.95 21.60 -12.32
N ALA A 370 16.89 20.80 -11.80
CA ALA A 370 17.61 21.17 -10.60
C ALA A 370 18.44 22.45 -10.86
N PRO A 371 18.67 23.30 -9.85
CA PRO A 371 19.66 24.36 -9.95
C PRO A 371 21.00 23.76 -10.40
N ALA A 372 21.68 24.42 -11.34
CA ALA A 372 23.03 24.04 -11.67
C ALA A 372 23.90 24.19 -10.42
N GLU A 373 24.64 23.14 -10.06
CA GLU A 373 25.70 23.26 -9.07
C GLU A 373 26.77 24.20 -9.64
N GLU A 374 27.31 25.10 -8.80
CA GLU A 374 28.46 25.90 -9.21
C GLU A 374 29.59 24.93 -9.60
N PRO A 375 30.27 25.14 -10.74
CA PRO A 375 31.40 24.31 -11.10
C PRO A 375 32.39 24.36 -9.92
N GLU A 376 32.60 23.21 -9.28
CA GLU A 376 33.59 23.09 -8.22
C GLU A 376 34.92 23.68 -8.77
N GLY A 377 35.57 24.50 -7.95
CA GLY A 377 36.89 25.07 -8.31
C GLY A 377 37.83 23.95 -8.78
N PRO A 378 38.84 24.27 -9.61
CA PRO A 378 39.62 23.28 -10.34
C PRO A 378 40.03 22.12 -9.44
N GLU A 379 39.43 20.95 -9.68
CA GLU A 379 39.81 19.77 -8.94
C GLU A 379 41.32 19.56 -9.15
N PRO A 380 42.11 19.44 -8.07
CA PRO A 380 43.54 19.34 -8.18
C PRO A 380 43.89 18.16 -9.07
N ALA A 381 44.61 18.43 -10.15
CA ALA A 381 44.90 17.48 -11.22
C ALA A 381 45.27 16.11 -10.65
N ALA A 382 44.52 15.08 -11.07
CA ALA A 382 44.80 13.71 -10.69
C ALA A 382 46.18 13.34 -11.27
N ALA A 383 47.22 13.39 -10.43
CA ALA A 383 48.55 12.97 -10.85
C ALA A 383 48.56 11.45 -10.97
N GLU A 384 48.58 10.95 -12.20
CA GLU A 384 48.83 9.54 -12.49
C GLU A 384 50.17 9.13 -11.87
N GLY A 385 50.09 8.34 -10.80
CA GLY A 385 51.26 7.96 -10.02
C GLY A 385 51.05 6.62 -9.32
N ALA A 386 52.13 6.06 -8.79
CA ALA A 386 52.06 4.76 -8.09
C ALA A 386 51.06 4.76 -6.92
N ALA A 387 50.88 5.90 -6.23
CA ALA A 387 49.89 6.05 -5.18
C ALA A 387 48.44 5.99 -5.70
N SER A 388 48.16 6.66 -6.82
CA SER A 388 46.83 6.63 -7.46
C SER A 388 46.49 5.23 -7.96
N ARG A 389 47.42 4.55 -8.64
CA ARG A 389 47.23 3.14 -9.08
C ARG A 389 46.97 2.19 -7.91
N ARG A 390 47.69 2.36 -6.80
CA ARG A 390 47.44 1.57 -5.59
C ARG A 390 46.07 1.83 -4.99
N ALA A 391 45.64 3.10 -4.92
CA ALA A 391 44.30 3.44 -4.43
C ALA A 391 43.20 2.81 -5.31
N ALA A 392 43.36 2.84 -6.64
CA ALA A 392 42.44 2.21 -7.58
C ALA A 392 42.32 0.69 -7.34
N LEU A 393 43.45 -0.02 -7.21
CA LEU A 393 43.45 -1.46 -6.93
C LEU A 393 42.74 -1.81 -5.62
N VAL A 394 42.95 -1.01 -4.57
CA VAL A 394 42.29 -1.23 -3.28
C VAL A 394 40.79 -0.99 -3.39
N LEU A 395 40.38 0.13 -3.97
CA LEU A 395 38.97 0.47 -4.16
C LEU A 395 38.24 -0.59 -4.99
N GLN A 396 38.85 -1.07 -6.09
CA GLN A 396 38.30 -2.15 -6.91
C GLN A 396 38.07 -3.42 -6.07
N ARG A 397 39.02 -3.79 -5.21
CA ARG A 397 38.90 -4.96 -4.36
C ARG A 397 37.81 -4.81 -3.31
N VAL A 398 37.70 -3.64 -2.69
CA VAL A 398 36.63 -3.33 -1.73
C VAL A 398 35.28 -3.43 -2.42
N CYS A 399 35.10 -2.78 -3.57
CA CYS A 399 33.85 -2.79 -4.31
C CYS A 399 33.43 -4.21 -4.70
N ALA A 400 34.35 -5.02 -5.24
CA ALA A 400 34.09 -6.41 -5.57
C ALA A 400 33.68 -7.25 -4.35
N THR A 401 34.23 -6.93 -3.17
CA THR A 401 33.88 -7.60 -1.91
C THR A 401 32.48 -7.20 -1.45
N LEU A 402 32.15 -5.90 -1.44
CA LEU A 402 30.83 -5.39 -1.08
C LEU A 402 29.72 -5.99 -1.98
N LEU A 403 29.94 -5.98 -3.30
CA LEU A 403 29.00 -6.55 -4.26
C LEU A 403 28.82 -8.05 -4.09
N GLY A 404 29.89 -8.77 -3.76
CA GLY A 404 29.83 -10.21 -3.51
C GLY A 404 29.03 -10.60 -2.27
N LEU A 405 28.65 -9.63 -1.42
CA LEU A 405 28.03 -9.85 -0.12
C LEU A 405 26.68 -9.16 0.05
N GLU A 406 26.15 -8.59 -1.02
CA GLU A 406 24.84 -7.92 -1.08
C GLU A 406 23.73 -8.75 -0.40
N GLU A 407 23.43 -9.94 -0.92
CA GLU A 407 22.35 -10.77 -0.36
C GLU A 407 22.63 -11.28 1.05
N HIS A 408 23.90 -11.52 1.38
CA HIS A 408 24.25 -11.97 2.73
C HIS A 408 24.00 -10.87 3.77
N LEU A 409 24.42 -9.65 3.47
CA LEU A 409 24.18 -8.49 4.33
C LEU A 409 22.68 -8.17 4.43
N ASN A 410 21.94 -8.24 3.32
CA ASN A 410 20.48 -8.10 3.33
C ASN A 410 19.83 -9.19 4.21
N ALA A 411 20.31 -10.43 4.16
CA ALA A 411 19.79 -11.52 4.97
C ALA A 411 20.05 -11.32 6.48
N LEU A 412 21.25 -10.86 6.85
CA LEU A 412 21.56 -10.51 8.24
C LEU A 412 20.70 -9.35 8.73
N ASP A 413 20.53 -8.33 7.89
CA ASP A 413 19.78 -7.13 8.21
C ASP A 413 18.27 -7.39 8.34
N ARG A 414 17.68 -8.29 7.52
CA ARG A 414 16.28 -8.70 7.66
C ARG A 414 15.90 -9.23 9.06
N ALA A 415 16.87 -9.66 9.87
CA ALA A 415 16.62 -10.16 11.21
C ALA A 415 16.29 -9.05 12.23
N ALA A 416 16.74 -7.81 12.02
CA ALA A 416 16.57 -6.70 12.98
C ALA A 416 16.45 -5.29 12.37
N GLY A 417 16.71 -5.14 11.08
CA GLY A 417 16.55 -3.93 10.28
C GLY A 417 15.50 -4.12 9.18
N ASP A 418 15.64 -3.38 8.09
CA ASP A 418 14.73 -3.38 6.94
C ASP A 418 15.19 -4.32 5.81
N GLY A 419 16.38 -4.91 5.93
CA GLY A 419 16.86 -5.91 4.99
C GLY A 419 17.51 -5.32 3.74
N ASP A 420 17.98 -4.08 3.82
CA ASP A 420 18.53 -3.32 2.70
C ASP A 420 20.04 -3.02 2.81
N CYS A 421 20.68 -3.37 3.94
CA CYS A 421 22.07 -3.01 4.22
C CYS A 421 23.04 -3.38 3.08
N GLY A 422 22.91 -4.58 2.52
CA GLY A 422 23.72 -5.04 1.39
C GLY A 422 23.44 -4.28 0.09
N THR A 423 22.17 -4.01 -0.19
CA THR A 423 21.74 -3.18 -1.33
C THR A 423 22.32 -1.77 -1.22
N THR A 424 22.35 -1.20 -0.02
CA THR A 424 22.94 0.12 0.27
C THR A 424 24.45 0.14 0.05
N HIS A 425 25.19 -0.88 0.50
CA HIS A 425 26.63 -1.01 0.23
C HIS A 425 26.94 -1.29 -1.24
N SER A 426 26.06 -1.99 -1.95
CA SER A 426 26.21 -2.27 -3.37
C SER A 426 26.03 -1.03 -4.24
N ARG A 427 25.16 -0.09 -3.84
CA ARG A 427 25.08 1.24 -4.47
C ARG A 427 26.38 2.02 -4.34
N ALA A 428 26.97 2.06 -3.14
CA ALA A 428 28.27 2.68 -2.91
C ALA A 428 29.39 2.05 -3.77
N ALA A 429 29.46 0.71 -3.80
CA ALA A 429 30.45 -0.01 -4.58
C ALA A 429 30.35 0.27 -6.09
N LYS A 430 29.12 0.25 -6.64
CA LYS A 430 28.87 0.59 -8.05
C LYS A 430 29.25 2.03 -8.36
N ALA A 431 28.90 2.98 -7.48
CA ALA A 431 29.27 4.39 -7.63
C ALA A 431 30.79 4.60 -7.65
N ILE A 432 31.52 3.93 -6.76
CA ILE A 432 32.99 3.98 -6.72
C ILE A 432 33.61 3.35 -7.97
N GLN A 433 33.10 2.20 -8.44
CA GLN A 433 33.58 1.57 -9.67
C GLN A 433 33.41 2.50 -10.87
N GLN A 434 32.23 3.10 -11.03
CA GLN A 434 31.98 4.07 -12.09
C GLN A 434 32.93 5.28 -12.00
N TRP A 435 33.11 5.82 -10.79
CA TRP A 435 34.04 6.95 -10.56
C TRP A 435 35.49 6.62 -10.95
N LEU A 436 35.94 5.38 -10.75
CA LEU A 436 37.27 4.91 -11.16
C LEU A 436 37.41 4.70 -12.67
N GLU A 437 36.31 4.42 -13.38
CA GLU A 437 36.29 4.34 -14.84
C GLU A 437 36.39 5.73 -15.48
N GLU A 438 35.79 6.73 -14.83
CA GLU A 438 35.76 8.12 -15.32
C GLU A 438 37.10 8.85 -15.12
N ARG A 439 37.81 8.57 -14.03
CA ARG A 439 39.09 9.25 -13.72
C ARG A 439 39.97 8.48 -12.73
N PRO A 440 41.31 8.65 -12.79
CA PRO A 440 42.19 8.10 -11.77
C PRO A 440 41.93 8.75 -10.41
N PRO A 441 41.97 7.98 -9.29
CA PRO A 441 41.73 8.53 -7.96
C PRO A 441 42.86 9.49 -7.55
N PRO A 442 42.57 10.53 -6.73
CA PRO A 442 43.60 11.46 -6.26
C PRO A 442 44.75 10.74 -5.54
N SER A 443 45.98 11.13 -5.84
CA SER A 443 47.19 10.58 -5.19
C SER A 443 47.39 11.07 -3.76
N ARG A 444 46.81 12.23 -3.43
CA ARG A 444 46.80 12.82 -2.09
C ARG A 444 45.68 12.22 -1.22
N PRO A 445 45.99 11.69 -0.02
CA PRO A 445 45.00 11.05 0.84
C PRO A 445 43.79 11.90 1.24
N ASP A 446 44.00 13.15 1.61
CA ASP A 446 42.95 14.09 2.00
C ASP A 446 41.97 14.37 0.85
N HIS A 447 42.50 14.51 -0.37
CA HIS A 447 41.68 14.69 -1.57
C HIS A 447 40.91 13.42 -1.93
N LEU A 448 41.54 12.25 -1.81
CA LEU A 448 40.90 10.96 -2.04
C LEU A 448 39.72 10.74 -1.07
N LEU A 449 39.94 10.93 0.23
CA LEU A 449 38.88 10.77 1.24
C LEU A 449 37.75 11.80 1.02
N SER A 450 38.08 13.04 0.68
CA SER A 450 37.08 14.07 0.39
C SER A 450 36.26 13.77 -0.88
N ALA A 451 36.88 13.20 -1.91
CA ALA A 451 36.18 12.77 -3.13
C ALA A 451 35.24 11.59 -2.86
N LEU A 452 35.70 10.60 -2.10
CA LEU A 452 34.86 9.47 -1.71
C LEU A 452 33.72 9.88 -0.78
N ALA A 453 33.97 10.79 0.16
CA ALA A 453 32.93 11.33 1.03
C ALA A 453 31.79 11.96 0.21
N ARG A 454 32.14 12.83 -0.76
CA ARG A 454 31.18 13.45 -1.69
C ARG A 454 30.40 12.40 -2.47
N LEU A 455 31.11 11.46 -3.09
CA LEU A 455 30.50 10.39 -3.89
C LEU A 455 29.52 9.53 -3.07
N LEU A 456 29.87 9.16 -1.85
CA LEU A 456 29.00 8.35 -0.98
C LEU A 456 27.80 9.15 -0.47
N LEU A 457 27.99 10.42 -0.10
CA LEU A 457 26.88 11.30 0.29
C LEU A 457 25.86 11.48 -0.83
N GLU A 458 26.32 11.51 -2.08
CA GLU A 458 25.45 11.67 -3.26
C GLU A 458 24.78 10.35 -3.68
N LYS A 459 25.54 9.24 -3.73
CA LYS A 459 25.10 8.01 -4.42
C LYS A 459 24.67 6.86 -3.51
N MET A 460 25.12 6.83 -2.25
CA MET A 460 24.82 5.70 -1.34
C MET A 460 23.44 5.82 -0.69
N GLY A 461 23.09 7.02 -0.22
CA GLY A 461 21.86 7.29 0.53
C GLY A 461 21.82 6.61 1.91
N GLY A 462 20.72 6.83 2.65
CA GLY A 462 20.48 6.22 3.96
C GLY A 462 21.43 6.69 5.07
N SER A 463 21.28 6.10 6.27
CA SER A 463 22.14 6.39 7.42
C SER A 463 23.59 5.96 7.18
N SER A 464 23.82 4.85 6.48
CA SER A 464 25.16 4.38 6.11
C SER A 464 25.90 5.38 5.21
N GLY A 465 25.24 5.93 4.18
CA GLY A 465 25.85 6.96 3.33
C GLY A 465 26.27 8.21 4.12
N ALA A 466 25.42 8.66 5.05
CA ALA A 466 25.74 9.76 5.95
C ALA A 466 26.90 9.44 6.90
N LEU A 467 26.94 8.24 7.48
CA LEU A 467 27.98 7.81 8.43
C LEU A 467 29.34 7.66 7.74
N TYR A 468 29.41 7.02 6.57
CA TYR A 468 30.65 6.95 5.79
C TYR A 468 31.07 8.34 5.30
N GLY A 469 30.13 9.16 4.84
CA GLY A 469 30.39 10.56 4.45
C GLY A 469 31.01 11.37 5.59
N LEU A 470 30.43 11.28 6.80
CA LEU A 470 30.95 11.92 8.01
C LEU A 470 32.34 11.41 8.39
N PHE A 471 32.52 10.09 8.41
CA PHE A 471 33.78 9.44 8.71
C PHE A 471 34.89 9.94 7.77
N LEU A 472 34.67 9.85 6.46
CA LEU A 472 35.65 10.20 5.44
C LEU A 472 35.93 11.71 5.42
N THR A 473 34.91 12.55 5.61
CA THR A 473 35.05 14.02 5.68
C THR A 473 35.91 14.44 6.88
N ALA A 474 35.68 13.82 8.04
CA ALA A 474 36.46 14.09 9.25
C ALA A 474 37.88 13.52 9.14
N ALA A 475 38.02 12.29 8.63
CA ALA A 475 39.31 11.64 8.41
C ALA A 475 40.20 12.38 7.39
N ALA A 476 39.60 13.12 6.45
CA ALA A 476 40.38 13.96 5.53
C ALA A 476 41.10 15.13 6.22
N GLN A 477 40.61 15.63 7.37
CA GLN A 477 41.16 16.86 7.97
C GLN A 477 42.60 16.69 8.49
N PRO A 478 42.95 15.65 9.27
CA PRO A 478 44.32 15.46 9.74
C PRO A 478 45.34 15.21 8.62
N LEU A 479 44.87 14.78 7.45
CA LEU A 479 45.71 14.44 6.30
C LEU A 479 46.03 15.61 5.37
N LYS A 480 45.43 16.79 5.58
CA LYS A 480 45.69 17.99 4.77
C LYS A 480 47.14 18.46 4.87
N THR A 481 47.73 18.36 6.07
CA THR A 481 49.05 18.90 6.40
C THR A 481 50.17 17.85 6.31
N THR A 482 49.90 16.61 6.72
CA THR A 482 50.90 15.52 6.70
C THR A 482 50.24 14.18 6.36
N ALA A 483 50.97 13.27 5.72
CA ALA A 483 50.46 11.96 5.29
C ALA A 483 51.20 10.76 5.92
N GLY A 484 51.91 10.99 7.03
CA GLY A 484 52.65 9.95 7.76
C GLY A 484 51.73 9.04 8.58
N LEU A 485 52.29 7.95 9.12
CA LEU A 485 51.54 6.98 9.93
C LEU A 485 50.77 7.59 11.11
N PRO A 486 51.32 8.56 11.89
CA PRO A 486 50.57 9.21 12.96
C PRO A 486 49.36 10.03 12.47
N ALA A 487 49.47 10.65 11.29
CA ALA A 487 48.38 11.44 10.69
C ALA A 487 47.21 10.53 10.25
N TRP A 488 47.51 9.32 9.80
CA TRP A 488 46.52 8.30 9.49
C TRP A 488 45.81 7.75 10.72
N THR A 489 46.53 7.57 11.84
CA THR A 489 45.89 7.25 13.13
C THR A 489 44.96 8.38 13.56
N ALA A 490 45.41 9.64 13.47
CA ALA A 490 44.57 10.80 13.78
C ALA A 490 43.34 10.92 12.85
N ALA A 491 43.48 10.57 11.57
CA ALA A 491 42.38 10.50 10.62
C ALA A 491 41.34 9.45 11.03
N MET A 492 41.78 8.27 11.46
CA MET A 492 40.90 7.22 11.97
C MET A 492 40.16 7.67 13.23
N ASP A 493 40.86 8.26 14.20
CA ASP A 493 40.24 8.80 15.42
C ASP A 493 39.20 9.90 15.10
N ALA A 494 39.53 10.85 14.19
CA ALA A 494 38.61 11.91 13.78
C ALA A 494 37.35 11.36 13.09
N GLY A 495 37.51 10.36 12.22
CA GLY A 495 36.39 9.68 11.57
C GLY A 495 35.49 8.94 12.58
N LEU A 496 36.09 8.18 13.49
CA LEU A 496 35.36 7.46 14.56
C LEU A 496 34.64 8.42 15.50
N GLU A 497 35.26 9.53 15.87
CA GLU A 497 34.65 10.56 16.73
C GLU A 497 33.46 11.21 16.02
N ALA A 498 33.59 11.54 14.73
CA ALA A 498 32.48 12.09 13.95
C ALA A 498 31.31 11.10 13.86
N MET A 499 31.57 9.83 13.55
CA MET A 499 30.55 8.79 13.54
C MET A 499 29.86 8.63 14.90
N GLN A 500 30.61 8.60 16.01
CA GLN A 500 30.05 8.49 17.36
C GLN A 500 29.23 9.74 17.73
N ARG A 501 29.74 10.93 17.44
CA ARG A 501 29.11 12.20 17.80
C ARG A 501 27.74 12.38 17.15
N TYR A 502 27.63 12.07 15.86
CA TYR A 502 26.42 12.27 15.06
C TYR A 502 25.55 11.01 14.98
N GLY A 503 26.16 9.82 14.90
CA GLY A 503 25.46 8.54 14.90
C GLY A 503 24.98 8.09 16.29
N LYS A 504 25.50 8.70 17.37
CA LYS A 504 25.18 8.38 18.79
C LYS A 504 25.50 6.96 19.24
N ALA A 505 25.99 6.09 18.35
CA ALA A 505 26.45 4.76 18.67
C ALA A 505 27.78 4.81 19.46
N ALA A 506 27.93 3.87 20.38
CA ALA A 506 29.15 3.56 21.10
C ALA A 506 29.63 2.13 20.74
N PRO A 507 30.91 1.80 20.98
CA PRO A 507 31.37 0.41 20.91
C PRO A 507 30.55 -0.46 21.88
N GLY A 508 29.95 -1.52 21.36
CA GLY A 508 29.01 -2.42 22.01
C GLY A 508 27.61 -2.38 21.41
N ASP A 509 27.26 -1.33 20.67
CA ASP A 509 25.89 -1.09 20.16
C ASP A 509 25.54 -1.88 18.90
N ARG A 510 26.40 -2.82 18.47
CA ARG A 510 26.18 -3.74 17.36
C ARG A 510 26.02 -3.02 16.02
N THR A 511 26.93 -2.09 15.75
CA THR A 511 26.98 -1.34 14.48
C THR A 511 28.34 -1.55 13.81
N MET A 512 28.50 -1.03 12.59
CA MET A 512 29.81 -0.97 11.91
C MET A 512 30.91 -0.28 12.76
N LEU A 513 30.52 0.54 13.75
CA LEU A 513 31.43 1.17 14.69
C LEU A 513 32.20 0.14 15.53
N ASP A 514 31.63 -1.03 15.85
CA ASP A 514 32.29 -2.04 16.69
C ASP A 514 33.58 -2.54 16.07
N SER A 515 33.48 -2.94 14.80
CA SER A 515 34.60 -3.44 14.03
C SER A 515 35.58 -2.31 13.69
N LEU A 516 35.09 -1.13 13.31
CA LEU A 516 35.92 0.03 13.01
C LEU A 516 36.67 0.55 14.25
N TRP A 517 36.00 0.70 15.38
CA TRP A 517 36.63 1.13 16.62
C TRP A 517 37.69 0.13 17.07
N ALA A 518 37.40 -1.17 16.99
CA ALA A 518 38.37 -2.20 17.35
C ALA A 518 39.64 -2.14 16.48
N ALA A 519 39.48 -1.95 15.17
CA ALA A 519 40.60 -1.71 14.27
C ALA A 519 41.34 -0.40 14.62
N GLY A 520 40.60 0.67 14.90
CA GLY A 520 41.16 1.98 15.28
C GLY A 520 42.04 1.91 16.53
N GLN A 521 41.65 1.14 17.54
CA GLN A 521 42.45 0.94 18.75
C GLN A 521 43.80 0.30 18.46
N GLU A 522 43.85 -0.70 17.57
CA GLU A 522 45.10 -1.35 17.17
C GLU A 522 45.97 -0.43 16.29
N LEU A 523 45.34 0.38 15.43
CA LEU A 523 46.03 1.38 14.60
C LEU A 523 46.74 2.48 15.41
N ARG A 524 46.43 2.66 16.70
CA ARG A 524 47.15 3.58 17.58
C ARG A 524 48.60 3.16 17.84
N ALA A 525 48.93 1.88 17.71
CA ALA A 525 50.30 1.40 17.81
C ALA A 525 51.23 2.00 16.74
N LEU A 526 50.69 2.52 15.63
CA LEU A 526 51.46 3.20 14.58
C LEU A 526 51.98 4.59 14.98
N GLN A 527 51.58 5.10 16.15
CA GLN A 527 52.15 6.32 16.73
C GLN A 527 53.55 6.10 17.32
N SER A 528 53.92 4.85 17.62
CA SER A 528 55.22 4.51 18.19
C SER A 528 56.33 4.47 17.12
N PRO A 529 57.49 5.10 17.36
CA PRO A 529 58.64 4.99 16.46
C PRO A 529 59.07 3.53 16.27
N GLY A 530 59.25 3.10 15.02
CA GLY A 530 59.68 1.73 14.68
C GLY A 530 58.57 0.67 14.64
N ALA A 531 57.29 1.07 14.77
CA ALA A 531 56.17 0.15 14.63
C ALA A 531 56.14 -0.53 13.24
N ASN A 532 55.99 -1.86 13.23
CA ASN A 532 55.86 -2.62 11.98
C ASN A 532 54.44 -2.50 11.43
N LEU A 533 54.30 -1.76 10.33
CA LEU A 533 53.02 -1.48 9.69
C LEU A 533 52.21 -2.74 9.38
N LEU A 534 52.83 -3.77 8.78
CA LEU A 534 52.12 -4.98 8.38
C LEU A 534 51.62 -5.79 9.59
N GLN A 535 52.40 -5.84 10.66
CA GLN A 535 52.00 -6.53 11.89
C GLN A 535 50.81 -5.81 12.56
N VAL A 536 50.87 -4.48 12.67
CA VAL A 536 49.77 -3.70 13.27
C VAL A 536 48.49 -3.82 12.44
N LEU A 537 48.59 -3.76 11.11
CA LEU A 537 47.42 -3.93 10.24
C LEU A 537 46.84 -5.34 10.30
N SER A 538 47.69 -6.36 10.37
CA SER A 538 47.24 -7.75 10.54
C SER A 538 46.49 -7.95 11.85
N ARG A 539 46.96 -7.33 12.94
CA ARG A 539 46.30 -7.37 14.25
C ARG A 539 44.98 -6.61 14.26
N ALA A 540 44.94 -5.41 13.67
CA ALA A 540 43.71 -4.63 13.51
C ALA A 540 42.62 -5.44 12.77
N VAL A 541 43.01 -6.13 11.70
CA VAL A 541 42.14 -7.05 10.96
C VAL A 541 41.66 -8.20 11.84
N GLN A 542 42.55 -8.89 12.55
CA GLN A 542 42.19 -10.00 13.43
C GLN A 542 41.19 -9.58 14.51
N VAL A 543 41.47 -8.49 15.24
CA VAL A 543 40.61 -8.00 16.33
C VAL A 543 39.25 -7.52 15.80
N SER A 544 39.22 -6.92 14.61
CA SER A 544 37.96 -6.52 13.97
C SER A 544 37.08 -7.71 13.57
N SER A 545 37.69 -8.87 13.28
CA SER A 545 36.99 -10.11 12.95
C SER A 545 36.61 -10.96 14.16
N SER A 546 37.33 -10.83 15.27
CA SER A 546 37.17 -11.69 16.45
C SER A 546 36.23 -11.14 17.53
N ARG A 547 35.84 -9.86 17.45
CA ARG A 547 34.78 -9.31 18.30
C ARG A 547 33.42 -9.79 17.80
N GLU A 548 33.09 -11.04 18.13
CA GLU A 548 31.70 -11.41 18.34
C GLU A 548 31.16 -10.52 19.46
N GLY A 549 29.97 -9.95 19.29
CA GLY A 549 29.33 -9.10 20.30
C GLY A 549 29.43 -9.75 21.67
N GLY A 550 30.18 -9.13 22.58
CA GLY A 550 30.67 -9.76 23.80
C GLY A 550 29.56 -10.37 24.64
N GLY A 551 29.55 -11.70 24.72
CA GLY A 551 28.83 -12.44 25.75
C GLY A 551 29.64 -12.43 27.05
N GLY A 552 29.28 -11.53 27.96
CA GLY A 552 29.65 -11.58 29.37
C GLY A 552 28.39 -11.77 30.21
N GLU A 553 28.43 -12.70 31.16
CA GLU A 553 27.30 -13.14 31.98
C GLU A 553 26.63 -12.00 32.77
N GLY A 554 25.29 -12.01 32.77
CA GLY A 554 24.42 -11.14 33.58
C GLY A 554 24.04 -9.82 32.91
N TRP A 555 22.77 -9.41 33.08
CA TRP A 555 22.31 -8.04 33.40
C TRP A 555 20.93 -7.71 32.83
N LEU A 556 20.12 -7.10 33.72
CA LEU A 556 18.72 -6.71 33.59
C LEU A 556 18.51 -5.50 32.68
N VAL A 557 17.32 -5.45 32.07
CA VAL A 557 16.76 -4.33 31.30
C VAL A 557 16.55 -3.08 32.19
N SER A 558 16.99 -1.91 31.73
CA SER A 558 16.49 -0.59 32.18
C SER A 558 15.49 -0.03 31.15
N PRO A 559 14.34 0.52 31.55
CA PRO A 559 13.32 1.00 30.62
C PRO A 559 13.71 2.38 30.06
N GLY A 560 13.99 2.44 28.75
CA GLY A 560 14.27 3.71 28.04
C GLY A 560 15.06 3.65 26.73
N ALA A 561 15.56 2.49 26.30
CA ALA A 561 16.35 2.38 25.06
C ALA A 561 15.47 2.21 23.80
N PRO A 562 15.75 2.91 22.68
CA PRO A 562 15.09 2.65 21.40
C PRO A 562 15.40 1.24 20.89
N CYS A 563 14.42 0.64 20.22
CA CYS A 563 14.37 -0.78 19.87
C CYS A 563 15.55 -1.27 19.00
N TRP A 564 16.61 -1.80 19.63
CA TRP A 564 17.73 -2.46 18.95
C TRP A 564 18.21 -3.74 19.66
N GLY A 565 17.36 -4.37 20.47
CA GLY A 565 17.71 -5.56 21.27
C GLY A 565 17.26 -6.88 20.63
N LEU A 566 18.22 -7.73 20.23
CA LEU A 566 17.98 -9.07 19.69
C LEU A 566 18.11 -10.14 20.78
N ARG A 567 17.22 -11.14 20.76
CA ARG A 567 17.35 -12.42 21.47
C ARG A 567 17.40 -13.53 20.41
N LEU A 568 18.47 -14.31 20.36
CA LEU A 568 18.51 -15.57 19.59
C LEU A 568 18.85 -16.72 20.54
N GLN A 569 18.13 -17.82 20.36
CA GLN A 569 18.24 -19.05 21.11
C GLN A 569 18.78 -20.11 20.16
N GLY A 570 20.01 -20.56 20.39
CA GLY A 570 20.58 -21.78 19.81
C GLY A 570 21.43 -21.58 18.54
N GLY A 571 22.71 -21.99 18.65
CA GLY A 571 23.58 -22.30 17.51
C GLY A 571 24.58 -21.20 17.16
N GLY A 572 25.79 -21.27 17.71
CA GLY A 572 26.91 -20.44 17.25
C GLY A 572 27.42 -20.89 15.88
N LEU A 573 27.80 -19.93 15.03
CA LEU A 573 28.61 -20.10 13.81
C LEU A 573 29.23 -18.72 13.47
N GLY A 574 30.56 -18.70 13.33
CA GLY A 574 31.41 -17.52 13.47
C GLY A 574 31.62 -16.64 12.23
N VAL A 575 32.15 -15.45 12.50
CA VAL A 575 32.64 -14.45 11.54
C VAL A 575 34.10 -14.77 11.17
N ALA A 576 34.35 -15.39 10.01
CA ALA A 576 35.70 -15.58 9.47
C ALA A 576 35.77 -15.38 7.95
N PRO A 577 36.17 -14.18 7.47
CA PRO A 577 36.65 -14.07 6.08
C PRO A 577 37.76 -13.01 5.80
N LEU A 578 38.19 -12.25 6.81
CA LEU A 578 39.15 -11.13 6.68
C LEU A 578 40.61 -11.60 6.43
N SER A 579 40.96 -12.83 6.85
CA SER A 579 42.30 -13.42 6.72
C SER A 579 42.71 -13.73 5.27
N LEU A 580 41.75 -13.96 4.36
CA LEU A 580 42.02 -14.34 2.97
C LEU A 580 42.32 -13.14 2.06
N CYS A 581 41.68 -11.98 2.28
CA CYS A 581 42.00 -10.75 1.56
C CYS A 581 43.41 -10.25 1.92
N LEU A 582 43.77 -10.32 3.20
CA LEU A 582 45.10 -9.95 3.67
C LEU A 582 46.17 -10.97 3.24
N GLY A 583 45.86 -12.28 3.23
CA GLY A 583 46.78 -13.32 2.77
C GLY A 583 47.15 -13.24 1.28
N PHE A 584 46.27 -12.71 0.42
CA PHE A 584 46.58 -12.46 -0.99
C PHE A 584 47.43 -11.20 -1.17
N LEU A 585 47.13 -10.12 -0.44
CA LEU A 585 47.93 -8.89 -0.44
C LEU A 585 49.35 -9.11 0.11
N LEU A 586 49.49 -9.93 1.14
CA LEU A 586 50.79 -10.33 1.67
C LEU A 586 51.58 -11.20 0.66
N ARG A 587 50.91 -12.07 -0.13
CA ARG A 587 51.55 -12.83 -1.23
C ARG A 587 51.97 -11.95 -2.42
N GLU A 588 51.19 -10.94 -2.78
CA GLU A 588 51.54 -9.96 -3.81
C GLU A 588 52.71 -9.05 -3.37
N MET A 589 52.83 -8.77 -2.07
CA MET A 589 53.98 -8.05 -1.50
C MET A 589 55.25 -8.90 -1.45
N ASP A 590 55.15 -10.20 -1.16
CA ASP A 590 56.30 -11.14 -1.16
C ASP A 590 56.78 -11.53 -2.58
N SER A 591 55.91 -11.43 -3.60
CA SER A 591 56.25 -11.78 -4.98
C SER A 591 57.08 -10.74 -5.74
N GLY A 592 57.55 -9.68 -5.07
CA GLY A 592 58.50 -8.71 -5.65
C GLY A 592 57.89 -7.69 -6.62
N ALA A 593 56.57 -7.62 -6.76
CA ALA A 593 55.90 -6.57 -7.54
C ALA A 593 56.04 -5.15 -6.92
N PHE A 594 56.70 -5.03 -5.75
CA PHE A 594 56.87 -3.81 -4.96
C PHE A 594 58.34 -3.41 -4.69
N SER A 595 59.35 -4.08 -5.27
CA SER A 595 60.77 -3.78 -5.06
C SER A 595 61.31 -2.78 -6.10
N GLY A 596 61.18 -1.49 -5.80
CA GLY A 596 61.90 -0.40 -6.46
C GLY A 596 62.68 0.45 -5.44
N PRO A 597 63.79 1.11 -5.82
CA PRO A 597 64.74 1.74 -4.88
C PRO A 597 64.25 3.06 -4.25
N ALA A 598 62.99 3.45 -4.48
CA ALA A 598 62.34 4.54 -3.76
C ALA A 598 61.52 3.95 -2.62
N GLY A 599 61.94 4.20 -1.39
CA GLY A 599 61.35 3.66 -0.16
C GLY A 599 59.82 3.63 -0.15
N LEU A 600 59.28 2.53 0.38
CA LEU A 600 57.86 2.28 0.58
C LEU A 600 57.16 3.49 1.20
N SER A 601 56.38 4.24 0.42
CA SER A 601 55.41 5.16 1.00
C SER A 601 54.27 4.34 1.60
N HIS A 602 54.24 4.29 2.93
CA HIS A 602 53.29 3.65 3.84
C HIS A 602 51.76 3.99 3.77
N PRO A 603 51.22 4.97 3.03
CA PRO A 603 49.77 5.30 3.08
C PRO A 603 48.77 4.29 2.48
N ALA A 604 49.17 3.48 1.50
CA ALA A 604 48.21 2.64 0.75
C ALA A 604 47.73 1.39 1.51
N ILE A 605 48.49 0.94 2.50
CA ILE A 605 48.23 -0.30 3.26
C ILE A 605 47.30 -0.03 4.45
N LEU A 606 47.37 1.17 5.02
CA LEU A 606 46.46 1.66 6.07
C LEU A 606 45.01 1.80 5.56
N TRP A 607 44.88 2.03 4.25
CA TRP A 607 43.62 2.13 3.52
C TRP A 607 42.85 0.80 3.42
N LEU A 608 43.56 -0.32 3.29
CA LEU A 608 42.98 -1.67 3.18
C LEU A 608 42.29 -2.14 4.46
N VAL A 609 42.84 -1.74 5.62
CA VAL A 609 42.24 -2.05 6.92
C VAL A 609 40.99 -1.19 7.17
N LEU A 610 40.93 0.03 6.65
CA LEU A 610 39.80 0.94 6.89
C LEU A 610 38.53 0.57 6.12
N LEU A 611 38.64 -0.08 4.95
CA LEU A 611 37.48 -0.49 4.13
C LEU A 611 37.16 -1.99 4.18
N CYS A 612 38.11 -2.88 4.49
CA CYS A 612 37.84 -4.31 4.58
C CYS A 612 37.17 -4.74 5.89
N VAL A 613 37.11 -3.88 6.90
CA VAL A 613 36.57 -4.19 8.24
C VAL A 613 35.07 -4.53 8.24
N CYS A 614 34.35 -4.38 7.13
CA CYS A 614 32.90 -4.62 7.12
C CYS A 614 32.41 -5.91 6.45
N VAL A 615 33.16 -6.61 5.58
CA VAL A 615 32.49 -7.53 4.63
C VAL A 615 33.41 -8.70 4.20
N GLY A 616 33.01 -9.97 4.37
CA GLY A 616 33.75 -11.10 3.76
C GLY A 616 32.97 -12.40 3.43
N ARG A 617 33.55 -13.22 2.53
CA ARG A 617 32.92 -14.29 1.70
C ARG A 617 33.55 -15.69 1.93
N GLU A 618 32.73 -16.72 1.68
CA GLU A 618 32.96 -18.18 1.88
C GLU A 618 33.60 -18.94 0.69
N GLY A 619 34.07 -20.17 0.94
CA GLY A 619 34.70 -21.11 0.02
C GLY A 619 33.75 -22.04 -0.78
N ARG A 620 34.35 -22.80 -1.70
CA ARG A 620 33.79 -23.60 -2.83
C ARG A 620 32.83 -24.77 -2.49
N PRO A 621 32.06 -25.31 -3.48
CA PRO A 621 30.92 -26.21 -3.26
C PRO A 621 31.34 -27.62 -2.83
N PRO A 622 30.46 -28.39 -2.15
CA PRO A 622 30.79 -29.74 -1.70
C PRO A 622 30.92 -30.68 -2.91
N GLY A 623 32.09 -31.31 -3.00
CA GLY A 623 32.36 -32.43 -3.88
C GLY A 623 31.58 -33.68 -3.48
N ARG A 624 31.26 -34.49 -4.48
CA ARG A 624 30.58 -35.80 -4.38
C ARG A 624 31.22 -36.68 -3.31
N GLY A 625 30.46 -37.04 -2.28
CA GLY A 625 30.84 -37.97 -1.23
C GLY A 625 29.75 -39.01 -0.96
N ARG A 626 29.87 -40.14 -1.67
CA ARG A 626 29.42 -41.51 -1.34
C ARG A 626 28.21 -41.66 -0.38
N VAL A 627 27.09 -42.05 -0.98
CA VAL A 627 25.99 -42.77 -0.33
C VAL A 627 26.53 -44.13 0.14
N CYS A 628 26.56 -44.34 1.45
CA CYS A 628 26.62 -45.69 2.02
C CYS A 628 25.31 -46.41 1.71
N ARG A 629 25.45 -47.56 1.07
CA ARG A 629 24.41 -48.57 0.89
C ARG A 629 23.91 -49.00 2.25
N ASP A 630 22.60 -48.94 2.46
CA ASP A 630 21.92 -50.06 3.08
C ASP A 630 20.84 -50.58 2.12
N ARG A 631 21.01 -51.86 1.81
CA ARG A 631 20.07 -52.71 1.10
C ARG A 631 18.92 -52.98 2.05
N ASP A 632 17.69 -52.84 1.60
CA ASP A 632 16.80 -54.01 1.58
C ASP A 632 15.55 -53.81 0.71
N ARG A 633 15.40 -54.78 -0.20
CA ARG A 633 14.17 -55.37 -0.76
C ARG A 633 13.27 -54.56 -1.72
N LEU A 634 13.46 -54.89 -3.00
CA LEU A 634 12.44 -55.05 -4.04
C LEU A 634 12.78 -56.36 -4.80
N PRO A 635 11.98 -56.94 -5.73
CA PRO A 635 10.54 -56.79 -6.07
C PRO A 635 9.87 -58.16 -6.46
N ALA A 636 8.63 -58.16 -6.99
CA ALA A 636 8.21 -59.14 -7.99
C ALA A 636 7.12 -58.59 -8.92
N GLY A 637 7.31 -58.74 -10.23
CA GLY A 637 6.32 -58.38 -11.26
C GLY A 637 6.94 -58.23 -12.64
N LEU A 638 7.14 -59.37 -13.31
CA LEU A 638 7.79 -59.59 -14.61
C LEU A 638 7.12 -58.89 -15.81
N GLY A 639 7.95 -58.67 -16.86
CA GLY A 639 7.48 -58.75 -18.25
C GLY A 639 7.95 -57.65 -19.22
N SER A 640 9.22 -57.74 -19.66
CA SER A 640 9.64 -57.88 -21.08
C SER A 640 8.89 -57.09 -22.16
N ARG A 641 9.48 -56.51 -23.20
CA ARG A 641 10.84 -56.44 -23.78
C ARG A 641 10.72 -55.26 -24.78
N ALA A 642 11.70 -54.37 -24.85
CA ALA A 642 12.54 -54.13 -26.04
C ALA A 642 11.76 -53.87 -27.35
N SER A 643 12.00 -52.82 -28.15
CA SER A 643 13.11 -51.88 -28.25
C SER A 643 12.90 -51.01 -29.51
N ARG A 644 13.58 -49.85 -29.55
CA ARG A 644 14.09 -49.10 -30.73
C ARG A 644 13.14 -48.17 -31.51
N GLY A 645 13.74 -47.01 -31.86
CA GLY A 645 13.40 -46.11 -32.97
C GLY A 645 12.67 -44.85 -32.50
N GLU A 646 13.34 -43.81 -31.99
CA GLU A 646 14.06 -42.75 -32.73
C GLU A 646 13.28 -42.07 -33.88
N ARG A 647 13.20 -40.73 -33.74
CA ARG A 647 13.11 -39.64 -34.74
C ARG A 647 11.74 -39.42 -35.38
N GLU A 648 11.09 -38.28 -35.12
CA GLU A 648 11.40 -36.88 -35.53
C GLU A 648 11.03 -36.57 -36.97
N SER A 649 10.41 -35.37 -37.11
CA SER A 649 10.11 -34.61 -38.33
C SER A 649 9.00 -35.18 -39.21
N GLY A 650 8.12 -34.40 -39.83
CA GLY A 650 7.96 -32.96 -39.96
C GLY A 650 6.63 -32.74 -40.68
N LEU A 651 5.91 -31.69 -40.31
CA LEU A 651 5.67 -30.54 -41.18
C LEU A 651 4.73 -30.76 -42.39
N ALA A 652 3.61 -30.04 -42.30
CA ALA A 652 3.11 -29.08 -43.29
C ALA A 652 1.88 -29.46 -44.15
N GLN A 653 0.87 -28.57 -44.05
CA GLN A 653 -0.05 -28.07 -45.10
C GLN A 653 -1.07 -29.11 -45.63
N GLY A 654 -2.40 -29.02 -45.40
CA GLY A 654 -3.38 -28.00 -45.81
C GLY A 654 -3.71 -28.12 -47.33
N PRO A 655 -4.91 -27.79 -47.88
CA PRO A 655 -6.28 -27.60 -47.35
C PRO A 655 -7.38 -28.29 -48.26
N GLU A 656 -8.64 -27.79 -48.17
CA GLU A 656 -9.82 -28.04 -49.05
C GLU A 656 -10.71 -29.27 -48.73
N MET A 657 -12.04 -29.33 -48.95
CA MET A 657 -13.21 -28.43 -49.11
C MET A 657 -14.43 -29.39 -49.30
N GLY A 658 -15.63 -29.00 -48.85
CA GLY A 658 -16.94 -29.61 -49.22
C GLY A 658 -17.37 -30.83 -48.38
N GLY A 659 -18.64 -31.07 -48.05
CA GLY A 659 -19.91 -30.43 -48.38
C GLY A 659 -21.05 -31.43 -48.16
N GLY A 660 -21.95 -31.15 -47.18
CA GLY A 660 -23.32 -31.69 -46.98
C GLY A 660 -23.57 -33.21 -46.92
N PRO A 661 -24.82 -33.69 -46.70
CA PRO A 661 -25.97 -33.08 -46.01
C PRO A 661 -26.66 -34.02 -44.97
N GLN A 662 -27.72 -33.52 -44.32
CA GLN A 662 -28.71 -34.19 -43.45
C GLN A 662 -29.39 -35.42 -44.08
N PRO A 663 -30.16 -36.19 -43.26
CA PRO A 663 -31.62 -36.12 -43.44
C PRO A 663 -32.45 -36.04 -42.15
N ASP A 664 -33.64 -35.46 -42.32
CA ASP A 664 -34.76 -35.35 -41.39
C ASP A 664 -35.57 -36.65 -41.25
N TRP A 665 -36.35 -36.76 -40.18
CA TRP A 665 -37.61 -37.52 -40.20
C TRP A 665 -38.70 -36.85 -39.32
N GLU A 666 -39.89 -36.77 -39.89
CA GLU A 666 -41.14 -36.17 -39.40
C GLU A 666 -41.91 -37.07 -38.40
N GLY A 667 -42.87 -36.47 -37.67
CA GLY A 667 -43.89 -37.22 -36.91
C GLY A 667 -44.85 -36.38 -36.07
N SER A 668 -45.90 -35.88 -36.72
CA SER A 668 -47.14 -35.21 -36.28
C SER A 668 -47.79 -35.52 -34.92
N GLY A 669 -48.54 -34.56 -34.36
CA GLY A 669 -49.66 -34.82 -33.44
C GLY A 669 -50.22 -33.62 -32.66
N SER A 670 -51.24 -32.97 -33.22
CA SER A 670 -52.05 -31.86 -32.65
C SER A 670 -52.93 -32.24 -31.44
N GLN A 671 -53.17 -31.30 -30.51
CA GLN A 671 -54.51 -30.78 -30.09
C GLN A 671 -54.45 -30.03 -28.74
N THR A 672 -54.97 -28.81 -28.72
CA THR A 672 -55.54 -28.10 -27.55
C THR A 672 -57.06 -27.97 -27.79
N PRO A 673 -57.90 -27.85 -26.73
CA PRO A 673 -58.24 -26.51 -26.21
C PRO A 673 -58.46 -26.41 -24.68
N THR A 674 -58.43 -25.15 -24.21
CA THR A 674 -58.75 -24.49 -22.92
C THR A 674 -60.20 -24.71 -22.41
N PRO A 675 -60.73 -24.03 -21.35
CA PRO A 675 -60.24 -23.63 -20.01
C PRO A 675 -61.24 -24.03 -18.88
N CYS A 676 -60.92 -23.81 -17.60
CA CYS A 676 -61.92 -23.81 -16.51
C CYS A 676 -61.80 -22.58 -15.60
N LEU A 677 -62.87 -21.78 -15.58
CA LEU A 677 -63.20 -20.71 -14.64
C LEU A 677 -64.36 -21.22 -13.75
N ALA A 678 -64.30 -20.99 -12.43
CA ALA A 678 -65.45 -20.61 -11.58
C ALA A 678 -65.05 -20.40 -10.11
N GLN A 679 -65.28 -19.17 -9.60
CA GLN A 679 -65.58 -18.88 -8.18
C GLN A 679 -67.11 -19.08 -7.93
N PRO A 680 -67.76 -18.60 -6.84
CA PRO A 680 -67.40 -18.39 -5.42
C PRO A 680 -68.42 -19.07 -4.46
N GLN A 681 -68.21 -19.02 -3.14
CA GLN A 681 -69.32 -19.12 -2.17
C GLN A 681 -69.22 -18.04 -1.08
N ARG A 682 -70.32 -17.30 -0.93
CA ARG A 682 -70.73 -16.41 0.18
C ARG A 682 -72.11 -16.88 0.64
N VAL A 683 -72.41 -16.85 1.95
CA VAL A 683 -73.70 -16.48 2.60
C VAL A 683 -73.39 -16.31 4.11
N LEU A 684 -73.36 -15.07 4.67
CA LEU A 684 -74.36 -14.35 5.51
C LEU A 684 -74.60 -14.96 6.91
N GLY A 685 -74.67 -14.24 8.05
CA GLY A 685 -74.76 -12.80 8.31
C GLY A 685 -74.58 -12.42 9.81
N SER A 686 -74.53 -11.11 10.05
CA SER A 686 -74.43 -10.33 11.33
C SER A 686 -75.72 -10.41 12.19
N PRO A 687 -75.94 -9.67 13.32
CA PRO A 687 -75.15 -8.59 13.98
C PRO A 687 -75.10 -8.61 15.53
N ALA A 688 -74.24 -7.77 16.16
CA ALA A 688 -74.57 -6.95 17.35
C ALA A 688 -73.33 -6.25 17.95
N ALA A 689 -73.40 -4.91 18.05
CA ALA A 689 -72.86 -4.08 19.13
C ALA A 689 -74.08 -3.54 19.92
N PRO A 690 -74.00 -2.88 21.10
CA PRO A 690 -72.82 -2.32 21.81
C PRO A 690 -72.79 -2.59 23.33
N SER A 691 -71.64 -2.39 23.99
CA SER A 691 -71.60 -1.98 25.41
C SER A 691 -70.18 -1.59 25.88
N GLY A 692 -70.06 -0.37 26.41
CA GLY A 692 -69.22 -0.08 27.59
C GLY A 692 -70.17 0.24 28.76
N PRO A 693 -69.71 0.77 29.91
CA PRO A 693 -68.36 0.89 30.47
C PRO A 693 -68.23 0.21 31.86
N SER A 694 -67.00 -0.02 32.36
CA SER A 694 -66.77 -0.13 33.81
C SER A 694 -65.33 0.24 34.20
N SER A 695 -65.22 1.31 34.99
CA SER A 695 -64.07 1.76 35.79
C SER A 695 -63.76 0.76 36.93
N CYS A 696 -62.51 0.60 37.41
CA CYS A 696 -61.93 1.45 38.46
C CYS A 696 -60.43 1.15 38.78
N ARG A 697 -59.69 2.26 38.93
CA ARG A 697 -58.55 2.60 39.83
C ARG A 697 -57.12 2.06 39.61
N ALA A 698 -56.21 3.03 39.59
CA ALA A 698 -54.73 2.99 39.56
C ALA A 698 -54.09 2.80 40.98
N PRO A 699 -52.76 2.66 41.09
CA PRO A 699 -51.93 3.87 41.25
C PRO A 699 -50.52 3.84 40.59
N ARG A 700 -49.98 5.05 40.40
CA ARG A 700 -48.61 5.38 39.98
C ARG A 700 -47.59 4.94 41.03
N LEU A 701 -46.43 4.40 40.62
CA LEU A 701 -45.23 4.35 41.45
C LEU A 701 -43.97 4.79 40.68
N ARG A 702 -43.35 5.85 41.23
CA ARG A 702 -42.05 6.41 40.90
C ARG A 702 -40.94 5.41 41.23
N ARG A 703 -39.94 5.24 40.37
CA ARG A 703 -38.67 4.56 40.73
C ARG A 703 -37.61 5.60 41.11
N LYS A 704 -37.08 5.48 42.33
CA LYS A 704 -35.92 6.22 42.87
C LYS A 704 -34.60 5.60 42.35
N PRO A 705 -33.50 6.37 42.27
CA PRO A 705 -32.17 5.86 41.89
C PRO A 705 -31.47 5.16 43.08
N PRO A 706 -30.50 4.25 42.83
CA PRO A 706 -29.75 3.60 43.89
C PRO A 706 -28.63 4.51 44.44
N ARG A 707 -28.42 4.43 45.76
CA ARG A 707 -27.34 5.06 46.54
C ARG A 707 -26.08 4.16 46.60
N PRO A 708 -24.89 4.71 46.91
CA PRO A 708 -23.61 4.03 46.78
C PRO A 708 -23.27 3.11 47.97
N TRP A 709 -22.45 2.08 47.72
CA TRP A 709 -22.01 1.09 48.70
C TRP A 709 -20.65 1.48 49.32
N LYS A 710 -20.54 1.45 50.66
CA LYS A 710 -19.29 1.49 51.45
C LYS A 710 -18.94 0.10 52.03
N PRO A 711 -17.67 -0.36 52.08
CA PRO A 711 -17.29 -1.59 52.77
C PRO A 711 -16.74 -1.33 54.19
N GLU A 712 -16.81 -2.36 55.05
CA GLU A 712 -16.23 -2.46 56.41
C GLU A 712 -15.39 -3.77 56.57
N PRO A 713 -14.56 -3.94 57.64
CA PRO A 713 -13.14 -4.32 57.50
C PRO A 713 -12.74 -5.73 58.01
N GLY A 714 -11.50 -6.16 57.69
CA GLY A 714 -10.80 -7.28 58.32
C GLY A 714 -9.38 -7.55 57.76
N GLU A 715 -8.35 -7.34 58.59
CA GLU A 715 -6.89 -7.58 58.41
C GLU A 715 -6.43 -8.88 59.13
N PRO A 716 -5.13 -9.33 59.15
CA PRO A 716 -3.85 -8.78 58.62
C PRO A 716 -3.00 -9.82 57.80
N VAL A 717 -1.87 -9.54 57.11
CA VAL A 717 -0.48 -9.40 57.64
C VAL A 717 0.54 -9.12 56.49
N THR A 718 1.35 -8.06 56.71
CA THR A 718 2.76 -7.70 56.35
C THR A 718 3.31 -7.44 54.93
N SER A 719 3.52 -6.14 54.69
CA SER A 719 4.84 -5.45 54.56
C SER A 719 5.20 -4.72 53.25
N ALA A 720 5.26 -3.39 53.42
CA ALA A 720 6.23 -2.42 52.90
C ALA A 720 6.06 -1.85 51.48
N ARG A 721 5.30 -0.74 51.38
CA ARG A 721 5.65 0.47 50.61
C ARG A 721 5.20 1.73 51.37
N PRO A 722 5.98 2.83 51.41
CA PRO A 722 5.57 4.04 52.10
C PRO A 722 4.72 4.95 51.21
N ASP A 723 3.60 5.40 51.78
CA ASP A 723 2.77 6.54 51.38
C ASP A 723 3.36 7.84 51.93
N TRP A 724 3.17 8.96 51.23
CA TRP A 724 3.05 10.28 51.85
C TRP A 724 2.03 11.12 51.07
N SER A 725 0.86 11.28 51.68
CA SER A 725 -0.12 12.29 51.33
C SER A 725 0.03 13.55 52.20
N SER A 726 -0.24 14.69 51.57
CA SER A 726 -0.67 15.97 52.13
C SER A 726 0.35 16.86 52.87
N ARG A 727 0.71 17.97 52.20
CA ARG A 727 0.52 19.34 52.74
C ARG A 727 0.41 20.34 51.58
N THR A 728 -0.63 21.15 51.69
CA THR A 728 -1.04 22.30 50.88
C THR A 728 0.02 23.39 50.72
N GLN A 729 0.17 23.95 49.51
CA GLN A 729 0.41 25.37 49.25
C GLN A 729 0.10 25.70 47.77
N GLY A 730 -0.42 26.91 47.53
CA GLY A 730 -1.09 27.37 46.30
C GLY A 730 -0.22 27.57 45.04
N PRO A 731 -0.79 28.19 44.00
CA PRO A 731 -0.33 28.04 42.62
C PRO A 731 0.88 28.94 42.31
N TRP A 732 1.93 28.35 41.74
CA TRP A 732 3.05 29.08 41.14
C TRP A 732 2.80 29.28 39.62
N PRO A 733 3.27 30.39 39.04
CA PRO A 733 2.88 30.88 37.72
C PRO A 733 3.59 30.15 36.58
N PRO A 734 3.08 30.19 35.33
CA PRO A 734 3.75 29.60 34.18
C PRO A 734 5.01 30.40 33.77
N PRO A 735 6.02 29.73 33.16
CA PRO A 735 7.32 30.31 32.84
C PRO A 735 7.27 31.27 31.62
N PRO A 736 8.23 32.19 31.48
CA PRO A 736 8.20 33.23 30.46
C PRO A 736 8.54 32.68 29.07
N CYS A 737 7.65 32.90 28.11
CA CYS A 737 7.94 32.76 26.68
C CYS A 737 8.38 34.12 26.12
N SER A 738 9.63 34.21 25.69
CA SER A 738 10.16 35.31 24.85
C SER A 738 10.35 34.79 23.42
N GLY A 739 9.60 35.34 22.46
CA GLY A 739 9.74 35.09 21.02
C GLY A 739 8.41 35.16 20.25
N PRO A 740 8.37 35.73 19.03
CA PRO A 740 7.27 36.59 18.59
C PRO A 740 6.01 35.84 18.14
N SER A 741 4.87 36.46 18.42
CA SER A 741 3.53 36.03 18.03
C SER A 741 3.36 35.88 16.52
N TRP A 742 3.07 34.67 16.05
CA TRP A 742 2.44 34.46 14.75
C TRP A 742 0.93 34.63 14.89
N ARG A 743 0.40 35.75 14.40
CA ARG A 743 -1.04 35.96 14.22
C ARG A 743 -1.51 35.18 12.98
N PRO A 744 -2.71 34.56 12.98
CA PRO A 744 -3.29 34.04 11.77
C PRO A 744 -3.76 35.21 10.89
N CYS A 745 -3.12 35.39 9.74
CA CYS A 745 -3.58 36.33 8.71
C CYS A 745 -4.92 35.85 8.14
N ARG A 746 -6.01 36.57 8.43
CA ARG A 746 -7.20 36.57 7.57
C ARG A 746 -6.84 37.31 6.29
N ALA A 747 -6.76 36.60 5.17
CA ALA A 747 -6.66 37.22 3.86
C ALA A 747 -7.99 37.92 3.53
N ARG A 748 -7.96 39.25 3.40
CA ARG A 748 -8.98 40.01 2.65
C ARG A 748 -8.70 39.82 1.15
N PRO A 749 -9.73 39.73 0.29
CA PRO A 749 -9.52 39.73 -1.15
C PRO A 749 -8.90 41.07 -1.57
N ARG A 750 -7.79 41.02 -2.34
CA ARG A 750 -7.22 42.21 -3.00
C ARG A 750 -8.05 42.50 -4.24
N GLU A 751 -8.58 43.72 -4.33
CA GLU A 751 -9.09 44.27 -5.59
C GLU A 751 -7.95 44.36 -6.62
N PRO A 752 -8.23 44.12 -7.91
CA PRO A 752 -7.25 44.33 -8.98
C PRO A 752 -6.97 45.83 -9.17
N PRO A 753 -5.77 46.22 -9.63
CA PRO A 753 -5.46 47.62 -9.89
C PRO A 753 -6.32 48.19 -11.03
N PRO A 754 -6.58 49.51 -11.06
CA PRO A 754 -7.38 50.13 -12.11
C PRO A 754 -6.71 49.96 -13.49
N VAL A 755 -7.51 49.50 -14.45
CA VAL A 755 -7.14 49.38 -15.86
C VAL A 755 -7.04 50.79 -16.44
N GLY A 756 -5.84 51.19 -16.89
CA GLY A 756 -5.64 52.41 -17.67
C GLY A 756 -6.34 52.33 -19.04
N PRO A 757 -6.65 53.48 -19.69
CA PRO A 757 -7.43 53.50 -20.91
C PRO A 757 -6.70 52.80 -22.06
N LEU A 758 -7.43 51.91 -22.76
CA LEU A 758 -6.99 51.22 -23.98
C LEU A 758 -6.73 52.23 -25.14
N PRO A 759 -5.70 52.01 -25.97
CA PRO A 759 -5.50 52.78 -27.19
C PRO A 759 -6.52 52.36 -28.27
N PRO A 760 -6.90 53.26 -29.20
CA PRO A 760 -7.91 52.96 -30.21
C PRO A 760 -7.40 51.97 -31.27
N HIS A 761 -8.26 51.01 -31.65
CA HIS A 761 -8.04 50.07 -32.75
C HIS A 761 -7.88 50.78 -34.10
N PRO A 762 -7.00 50.31 -35.00
CA PRO A 762 -7.03 50.72 -36.39
C PRO A 762 -8.18 50.01 -37.14
N ALA A 763 -8.84 50.77 -38.01
CA ALA A 763 -9.94 50.34 -38.88
C ALA A 763 -9.49 49.31 -39.94
N PRO A 764 -10.42 48.54 -40.54
CA PRO A 764 -10.09 47.34 -41.29
C PRO A 764 -9.66 47.64 -42.73
N LEU A 765 -8.63 46.93 -43.18
CA LEU A 765 -8.35 46.56 -44.58
C LEU A 765 -7.90 45.11 -44.63
#